data_AF-A0A938MG40-F1
#
_entry.id   AF-A0A938MG40-F1
#
_cell.length_a   1.000
_cell.length_b   1.000
_cell.length_c   1.000
_cell.angle_alpha   90.00
_cell.angle_beta   90.00
_cell.angle_gamma   90.00
#
_symmetry.space_group_name_H-M   'P 1'
#
loop_
_entity.id
_entity.type
_entity.pdbx_description
1 polymer ?
#
loop_
_entity_poly.entity_id
_entity_poly.type
_entity_poly.pdbx_seq_one_letter_code
_entity_poly.pdbx_strand_id
1 'polypeptide(L)'
;MLMKGLLFCVCLVLAGVVFGQNRAPNGDFEAEPLGWTGEGASLDRVVFHGGKGALRLETLPGKTAANARPAETIALNQKTAEPLMAAVWLRAEVKRPMPGFRAGMTIRLEFADGGAVYWYWPFELATEELSGAWVYREGVYVPRSPVAAAIIGIYWKGAEGVIWADDIYFGPPTKLPAPPVTSIPIAVTGEKGRCAEWATFQVKSFRPAAHVFHLKEENLANIAIQCEYDVTKPAPMYLNSAWGSQYWTLYHLGRRELCQIYTDERLDLSKAGPNQAAVPMNKLCDDANPLRKGGYVFITDYLKNFLLYASDKPSCAQYDDAKTGQRFSYWDAVKLDKLKSAVGPSGTAAPFSVANLASYRLGASARRRAANEALVTPFLEDADRERVPLLGLDMQAKEMLDADGLPTGQYLVQHSGDKPLDVTADVRLMLPAGLKTEALRASVPVEKVEAAKPTAAAKVHIHGWDGGGYALSDEPSDGPASMKRLVADAKKAGLSSLITHAKSSQDCAFPSKVVPSSQHTKWDHLAAAVEAGNAYGVRIYAGHILGVRHEDDLMLHPDWVMPDAAGKPTEWYCYMNPDVRSYHIAIMKEVAANYAIDGIALDYDRPGPGCYCTRCQKGFEAKYGKPLKGIGAYDPDWLAWKRDAITDYMRQISAAVRPVRPGLKLGGYVWSRLVPDKDRAHGQDFPTWLKEGTFDFVFMGNYF
;
A
#
# COMPACT_ATOMS: atom_id res chain seq x y z
N MET A 1 -43.51 45.21 -15.98
CA MET A 1 -44.85 44.62 -15.80
C MET A 1 -44.68 43.12 -15.94
N LEU A 2 -44.48 42.38 -14.82
CA LEU A 2 -45.52 41.67 -14.05
C LEU A 2 -46.26 40.64 -14.93
N MET A 3 -46.40 39.35 -14.64
CA MET A 3 -46.34 38.61 -13.37
C MET A 3 -46.47 37.09 -13.66
N LYS A 4 -45.77 36.25 -12.88
CA LYS A 4 -46.12 34.93 -12.29
C LYS A 4 -46.92 33.86 -13.07
N GLY A 5 -46.45 32.61 -12.95
CA GLY A 5 -47.29 31.40 -12.99
C GLY A 5 -46.52 30.09 -12.82
N LEU A 6 -46.63 29.47 -11.63
CA LEU A 6 -46.24 28.08 -11.31
C LEU A 6 -46.94 27.07 -12.25
N LEU A 7 -46.36 25.88 -12.49
CA LEU A 7 -46.93 24.57 -12.12
C LEU A 7 -46.08 23.35 -12.59
N PHE A 8 -45.75 22.49 -11.62
CA PHE A 8 -45.87 21.02 -11.57
C PHE A 8 -45.56 20.09 -12.76
N CYS A 9 -44.66 19.14 -12.45
CA CYS A 9 -44.53 17.74 -12.86
C CYS A 9 -45.84 17.02 -13.27
N VAL A 10 -45.83 16.20 -14.34
CA VAL A 10 -46.33 14.79 -14.41
C VAL A 10 -45.84 14.13 -15.72
N CYS A 11 -45.35 12.89 -15.59
CA CYS A 11 -44.92 11.97 -16.65
C CYS A 11 -46.04 11.48 -17.59
N LEU A 12 -45.67 11.10 -18.82
CA LEU A 12 -46.37 10.06 -19.56
C LEU A 12 -45.37 9.24 -20.39
N VAL A 13 -45.38 7.94 -20.14
CA VAL A 13 -44.57 6.87 -20.74
C VAL A 13 -45.13 6.52 -22.12
N LEU A 14 -44.26 6.34 -23.12
CA LEU A 14 -44.54 5.53 -24.30
C LEU A 14 -43.30 4.70 -24.64
N ALA A 15 -43.54 3.40 -24.79
CA ALA A 15 -42.58 2.34 -25.06
C ALA A 15 -41.88 2.52 -26.42
N GLY A 16 -40.58 2.27 -26.45
CA GLY A 16 -39.78 2.19 -27.66
C GLY A 16 -38.42 1.58 -27.34
N VAL A 17 -38.13 0.45 -27.95
CA VAL A 17 -36.82 -0.23 -27.90
C VAL A 17 -35.75 0.72 -28.41
N VAL A 18 -34.74 1.03 -27.59
CA VAL A 18 -33.54 1.77 -27.99
C VAL A 18 -32.31 0.91 -27.69
N PHE A 19 -31.58 0.54 -28.75
CA PHE A 19 -30.24 -0.03 -28.67
C PHE A 19 -29.28 0.95 -27.97
N GLY A 20 -28.51 0.47 -26.98
CA GLY A 20 -27.33 1.19 -26.47
C GLY A 20 -27.38 1.71 -25.04
N GLN A 21 -28.09 1.06 -24.12
CA GLN A 21 -27.95 1.38 -22.69
C GLN A 21 -27.55 0.14 -21.88
N ASN A 22 -26.25 0.06 -21.55
CA ASN A 22 -25.77 -0.62 -20.34
C ASN A 22 -26.26 0.18 -19.11
N ARG A 23 -27.57 0.32 -18.96
CA ARG A 23 -28.18 0.86 -17.76
C ARG A 23 -28.94 -0.30 -17.15
N ALA A 24 -28.60 -0.68 -15.91
CA ALA A 24 -29.69 -1.02 -15.02
C ALA A 24 -30.62 0.19 -15.09
N PRO A 25 -31.90 0.03 -15.42
CA PRO A 25 -32.86 1.09 -15.21
C PRO A 25 -32.62 1.64 -13.81
N ASN A 26 -33.03 2.88 -13.53
CA ASN A 26 -33.42 3.18 -12.16
C ASN A 26 -34.63 2.27 -11.87
N GLY A 27 -34.36 0.99 -11.65
CA GLY A 27 -35.32 -0.02 -11.33
C GLY A 27 -35.68 0.39 -9.94
N ASP A 28 -36.86 0.96 -9.81
CA ASP A 28 -37.46 1.30 -8.53
C ASP A 28 -37.44 -0.03 -7.75
N PHE A 29 -36.36 -0.31 -7.00
CA PHE A 29 -36.24 -1.49 -6.14
C PHE A 29 -37.31 -1.40 -5.02
N GLU A 30 -37.95 -0.23 -4.95
CA GLU A 30 -39.10 0.20 -4.17
C GLU A 30 -40.45 0.08 -4.91
N ALA A 31 -40.48 -0.49 -6.12
CA ALA A 31 -41.71 -0.68 -6.90
C ALA A 31 -42.67 -1.66 -6.21
N GLU A 32 -43.97 -1.45 -6.44
CA GLU A 32 -45.02 -2.41 -6.10
C GLU A 32 -45.56 -3.10 -7.38
N PRO A 33 -45.72 -4.44 -7.38
CA PRO A 33 -45.37 -5.37 -6.30
C PRO A 33 -43.84 -5.49 -6.10
N LEU A 34 -43.41 -5.82 -4.87
CA LEU A 34 -41.99 -5.92 -4.52
C LEU A 34 -41.26 -6.88 -5.48
N GLY A 35 -40.32 -6.35 -6.26
CA GLY A 35 -39.54 -7.12 -7.24
C GLY A 35 -38.50 -8.08 -6.64
N TRP A 36 -38.57 -8.35 -5.33
CA TRP A 36 -37.61 -9.16 -4.57
C TRP A 36 -38.27 -10.42 -4.00
N THR A 37 -37.52 -11.51 -4.06
CA THR A 37 -37.89 -12.84 -3.57
C THR A 37 -36.99 -13.21 -2.39
N GLY A 38 -37.61 -13.64 -1.29
CA GLY A 38 -36.91 -14.03 -0.06
C GLY A 38 -37.86 -14.05 1.12
N GLU A 39 -37.79 -15.09 1.96
CA GLU A 39 -38.55 -15.13 3.20
C GLU A 39 -38.11 -13.98 4.12
N GLY A 40 -39.05 -13.13 4.54
CA GLY A 40 -38.76 -11.95 5.36
C GLY A 40 -38.37 -10.68 4.59
N ALA A 41 -38.40 -10.72 3.25
CA ALA A 41 -38.22 -9.53 2.42
C ALA A 41 -39.53 -8.71 2.33
N SER A 42 -39.46 -7.41 2.57
CA SER A 42 -40.58 -6.47 2.43
C SER A 42 -40.09 -5.08 1.99
N LEU A 43 -41.00 -4.21 1.57
CA LEU A 43 -40.69 -2.79 1.39
C LEU A 43 -40.98 -2.04 2.70
N ASP A 44 -40.03 -1.26 3.19
CA ASP A 44 -40.20 -0.42 4.39
C ASP A 44 -40.29 1.05 4.00
N ARG A 45 -41.41 1.69 4.35
CA ARG A 45 -41.67 3.12 4.08
C ARG A 45 -41.44 4.03 5.28
N VAL A 46 -40.99 3.47 6.40
CA VAL A 46 -40.70 4.20 7.63
C VAL A 46 -39.20 4.35 7.80
N VAL A 47 -38.45 3.29 7.52
CA VAL A 47 -36.98 3.27 7.63
C VAL A 47 -36.37 3.14 6.24
N PHE A 48 -36.01 4.28 5.65
CA PHE A 48 -35.33 4.39 4.37
C PHE A 48 -34.33 5.56 4.38
N HIS A 49 -33.42 5.60 3.41
CA HIS A 49 -32.40 6.64 3.24
C HIS A 49 -32.86 7.72 2.25
N GLY A 50 -33.36 7.30 1.08
CA GLY A 50 -33.80 8.17 -0.01
C GLY A 50 -35.06 7.64 -0.70
N GLY A 51 -35.72 8.45 -1.52
CA GLY A 51 -36.86 7.95 -2.31
C GLY A 51 -38.16 7.74 -1.52
N LYS A 52 -38.83 6.60 -1.75
CA LYS A 52 -40.18 6.25 -1.26
C LYS A 52 -40.20 5.01 -0.35
N GLY A 53 -39.06 4.36 -0.11
CA GLY A 53 -38.90 3.24 0.81
C GLY A 53 -37.56 2.54 0.65
N ALA A 54 -37.26 1.54 1.48
CA ALA A 54 -36.06 0.72 1.35
C ALA A 54 -36.41 -0.76 1.35
N LEU A 55 -35.60 -1.58 0.68
CA LEU A 55 -35.72 -3.03 0.79
C LEU A 55 -35.36 -3.45 2.22
N ARG A 56 -36.33 -4.02 2.92
CA ARG A 56 -36.16 -4.57 4.27
C ARG A 56 -36.06 -6.08 4.19
N LEU A 57 -35.07 -6.65 4.86
CA LEU A 57 -34.89 -8.09 5.02
C LEU A 57 -34.77 -8.43 6.50
N GLU A 58 -35.75 -9.15 7.04
CA GLU A 58 -35.80 -9.58 8.43
C GLU A 58 -35.62 -11.09 8.56
N THR A 59 -34.86 -11.52 9.57
CA THR A 59 -34.79 -12.93 9.95
C THR A 59 -36.09 -13.39 10.59
N LEU A 60 -36.66 -14.48 10.10
CA LEU A 60 -37.85 -15.10 10.71
C LEU A 60 -37.57 -15.59 12.15
N PRO A 61 -38.60 -15.67 13.01
CA PRO A 61 -38.46 -16.19 14.37
C PRO A 61 -37.75 -17.56 14.41
N GLY A 62 -36.68 -17.66 15.22
CA GLY A 62 -35.87 -18.88 15.36
C GLY A 62 -34.86 -19.15 14.24
N LYS A 63 -34.80 -18.30 13.21
CA LYS A 63 -33.76 -18.37 12.16
C LYS A 63 -32.68 -17.31 12.38
N THR A 64 -31.45 -17.63 11.99
CA THR A 64 -30.29 -16.71 12.08
C THR A 64 -29.73 -16.33 10.71
N ALA A 65 -30.46 -16.66 9.63
CA ALA A 65 -30.07 -16.34 8.27
C ALA A 65 -31.29 -15.93 7.45
N ALA A 66 -31.09 -14.97 6.55
CA ALA A 66 -32.09 -14.50 5.60
C ALA A 66 -31.38 -14.04 4.32
N ASN A 67 -32.07 -14.15 3.18
CA ASN A 67 -31.56 -13.69 1.90
C ASN A 67 -32.70 -13.20 1.00
N ALA A 68 -32.47 -12.10 0.30
CA ALA A 68 -33.37 -11.57 -0.71
C ALA A 68 -32.62 -11.41 -2.04
N ARG A 69 -33.27 -11.74 -3.14
CA ARG A 69 -32.77 -11.55 -4.51
C ARG A 69 -33.86 -10.97 -5.39
N PRO A 70 -33.55 -10.15 -6.40
CA PRO A 70 -34.53 -9.71 -7.37
C PRO A 70 -35.11 -10.92 -8.11
N ALA A 71 -36.36 -10.81 -8.54
CA ALA A 71 -37.03 -11.84 -9.32
C ALA A 71 -36.39 -12.05 -10.70
N GLU A 72 -35.71 -11.01 -11.22
CA GLU A 72 -35.08 -11.02 -12.53
C GLU A 72 -33.56 -10.90 -12.44
N THR A 73 -32.88 -11.57 -13.37
CA THR A 73 -31.43 -11.47 -13.55
C THR A 73 -31.10 -10.30 -14.47
N ILE A 74 -30.10 -9.50 -14.12
CA ILE A 74 -29.69 -8.34 -14.92
C ILE A 74 -28.86 -8.83 -16.11
N ALA A 75 -29.41 -8.75 -17.32
CA ALA A 75 -28.67 -9.05 -18.54
C ALA A 75 -27.75 -7.88 -18.91
N LEU A 76 -26.43 -8.13 -18.92
CA LEU A 76 -25.41 -7.15 -19.31
C LEU A 76 -24.93 -7.36 -20.75
N ASN A 77 -24.81 -8.62 -21.17
CA ASN A 77 -24.41 -9.02 -22.53
C ASN A 77 -23.20 -8.24 -23.08
N GLN A 78 -22.16 -8.08 -22.25
CA GLN A 78 -20.94 -7.37 -22.65
C GLN A 78 -20.31 -8.07 -23.87
N LYS A 79 -19.94 -7.28 -24.89
CA LYS A 79 -19.16 -7.77 -26.05
C LYS A 79 -17.66 -7.84 -25.74
N THR A 80 -17.21 -6.96 -24.86
CA THR A 80 -15.83 -6.83 -24.38
C THR A 80 -15.85 -6.68 -22.87
N ALA A 81 -14.82 -7.17 -22.19
CA ALA A 81 -14.72 -7.02 -20.74
C ALA A 81 -14.59 -5.53 -20.39
N GLU A 82 -15.63 -4.96 -19.78
CA GLU A 82 -15.67 -3.57 -19.35
C GLU A 82 -15.86 -3.48 -17.84
N PRO A 83 -15.20 -2.52 -17.15
CA PRO A 83 -15.40 -2.33 -15.72
C PRO A 83 -16.87 -2.12 -15.36
N LEU A 84 -17.24 -2.61 -14.18
CA LEU A 84 -18.56 -2.45 -13.59
C LEU A 84 -18.42 -1.80 -12.22
N MET A 85 -19.34 -0.92 -11.88
CA MET A 85 -19.44 -0.26 -10.58
C MET A 85 -20.73 -0.70 -9.90
N ALA A 86 -20.66 -0.90 -8.59
CA ALA A 86 -21.85 -1.06 -7.76
C ALA A 86 -21.77 -0.15 -6.54
N ALA A 87 -22.91 0.35 -6.11
CA ALA A 87 -23.04 1.12 -4.87
C ALA A 87 -24.36 0.83 -4.16
N VAL A 88 -24.40 1.01 -2.85
CA VAL A 88 -25.60 0.76 -2.02
C VAL A 88 -25.50 1.50 -0.69
N TRP A 89 -26.65 1.91 -0.16
CA TRP A 89 -26.82 2.32 1.23
C TRP A 89 -27.36 1.15 2.05
N LEU A 90 -26.69 0.82 3.15
CA LEU A 90 -27.05 -0.29 4.01
C LEU A 90 -27.29 0.20 5.44
N ARG A 91 -28.33 -0.29 6.10
CA ARG A 91 -28.56 -0.11 7.54
C ARG A 91 -28.87 -1.46 8.14
N ALA A 92 -28.41 -1.73 9.35
CA ALA A 92 -28.74 -2.97 10.03
C ALA A 92 -29.01 -2.76 11.52
N GLU A 93 -29.94 -3.55 12.05
CA GLU A 93 -30.29 -3.60 13.46
C GLU A 93 -30.28 -5.06 13.93
N VAL A 94 -29.41 -5.36 14.90
CA VAL A 94 -29.24 -6.70 15.45
C VAL A 94 -29.81 -6.76 16.86
N LYS A 95 -30.60 -7.81 17.16
CA LYS A 95 -31.11 -8.01 18.53
C LYS A 95 -29.99 -8.42 19.50
N ARG A 96 -29.10 -9.34 19.09
CA ARG A 96 -27.87 -9.75 19.81
C ARG A 96 -26.79 -10.22 18.81
N PRO A 97 -25.64 -9.55 18.70
CA PRO A 97 -24.57 -9.98 17.79
C PRO A 97 -23.85 -11.23 18.34
N MET A 98 -23.56 -12.19 17.46
CA MET A 98 -22.78 -13.40 17.76
C MET A 98 -21.47 -13.44 16.94
N PRO A 99 -20.43 -14.15 17.39
CA PRO A 99 -19.22 -14.39 16.60
C PRO A 99 -19.55 -15.03 15.24
N GLY A 100 -19.01 -14.47 14.15
CA GLY A 100 -19.24 -14.96 12.79
C GLY A 100 -20.45 -14.35 12.06
N PHE A 101 -21.07 -13.31 12.61
CA PHE A 101 -22.09 -12.51 11.94
C PHE A 101 -21.59 -11.91 10.61
N ARG A 102 -22.44 -11.94 9.57
CA ARG A 102 -22.22 -11.27 8.28
C ARG A 102 -23.55 -10.81 7.70
N ALA A 103 -23.61 -9.58 7.20
CA ALA A 103 -24.76 -9.08 6.45
C ALA A 103 -24.28 -8.07 5.40
N GLY A 104 -25.05 -7.86 4.33
CA GLY A 104 -24.67 -6.90 3.30
C GLY A 104 -25.27 -7.20 1.93
N MET A 105 -24.62 -6.71 0.89
CA MET A 105 -24.96 -6.99 -0.50
C MET A 105 -23.96 -7.95 -1.14
N THR A 106 -24.46 -8.80 -2.05
CA THR A 106 -23.68 -9.72 -2.87
C THR A 106 -24.02 -9.47 -4.33
N ILE A 107 -23.04 -9.64 -5.22
CA ILE A 107 -23.27 -9.58 -6.66
C ILE A 107 -22.64 -10.83 -7.26
N ARG A 108 -23.45 -11.73 -7.81
CA ARG A 108 -22.96 -12.84 -8.62
C ARG A 108 -22.86 -12.37 -10.06
N LEU A 109 -21.66 -12.39 -10.63
CA LEU A 109 -21.41 -12.11 -12.04
C LEU A 109 -21.26 -13.43 -12.79
N GLU A 110 -21.94 -13.53 -13.94
CA GLU A 110 -21.84 -14.66 -14.86
C GLU A 110 -21.15 -14.19 -16.14
N PHE A 111 -20.07 -14.85 -16.52
CA PHE A 111 -19.25 -14.50 -17.67
C PHE A 111 -19.74 -15.21 -18.94
N ALA A 112 -19.50 -14.59 -20.10
CA ALA A 112 -19.88 -15.14 -21.40
C ALA A 112 -19.17 -16.46 -21.74
N ASP A 113 -18.06 -16.78 -21.08
CA ASP A 113 -17.31 -18.03 -21.21
C ASP A 113 -17.85 -19.17 -20.31
N GLY A 114 -18.94 -18.93 -19.56
CA GLY A 114 -19.55 -19.90 -18.66
C GLY A 114 -19.00 -19.88 -17.22
N GLY A 115 -18.00 -19.05 -16.92
CA GLY A 115 -17.53 -18.82 -15.55
C GLY A 115 -18.48 -17.98 -14.71
N ALA A 116 -18.33 -18.02 -13.38
CA ALA A 116 -19.03 -17.11 -12.48
C ALA A 116 -18.15 -16.71 -11.29
N VAL A 117 -18.39 -15.52 -10.74
CA VAL A 117 -17.74 -15.04 -9.51
C VAL A 117 -18.77 -14.39 -8.60
N TYR A 118 -18.55 -14.50 -7.29
CA TYR A 118 -19.30 -13.73 -6.31
C TYR A 118 -18.46 -12.57 -5.79
N TRP A 119 -19.05 -11.38 -5.85
CA TRP A 119 -18.47 -10.13 -5.42
C TRP A 119 -19.18 -9.65 -4.15
N TYR A 120 -18.48 -9.74 -3.01
CA TYR A 120 -19.00 -9.40 -1.69
C TYR A 120 -18.35 -8.13 -1.10
N TRP A 121 -17.07 -7.91 -1.36
CA TRP A 121 -16.33 -6.75 -0.82
C TRP A 121 -16.40 -5.56 -1.80
N PRO A 122 -16.72 -4.33 -1.34
CA PRO A 122 -16.76 -3.87 0.05
C PRO A 122 -18.17 -3.86 0.69
N PHE A 123 -19.16 -4.55 0.13
CA PHE A 123 -20.57 -4.43 0.53
C PHE A 123 -20.99 -5.23 1.76
N GLU A 124 -20.06 -5.90 2.44
CA GLU A 124 -20.30 -6.57 3.72
C GLU A 124 -20.24 -5.54 4.86
N LEU A 125 -21.24 -5.58 5.75
CA LEU A 125 -21.27 -4.85 7.01
C LEU A 125 -20.43 -5.60 8.05
N ALA A 126 -19.50 -4.89 8.67
CA ALA A 126 -18.80 -5.38 9.84
C ALA A 126 -19.73 -5.37 11.07
N THR A 127 -19.45 -6.24 12.04
CA THR A 127 -20.24 -6.37 13.27
C THR A 127 -20.40 -5.06 14.05
N GLU A 128 -19.42 -4.16 14.00
CA GLU A 128 -19.50 -2.85 14.67
C GLU A 128 -20.32 -1.78 13.90
N GLU A 129 -20.85 -2.09 12.71
CA GLU A 129 -21.65 -1.16 11.87
C GLU A 129 -23.17 -1.31 12.09
N LEU A 130 -23.55 -2.13 13.07
CA LEU A 130 -24.91 -2.55 13.37
C LEU A 130 -25.65 -1.59 14.32
N SER A 131 -25.27 -0.31 14.33
CA SER A 131 -25.78 0.69 15.28
C SER A 131 -27.05 1.40 14.80
N GLY A 132 -27.74 0.86 13.78
CA GLY A 132 -28.91 1.49 13.16
C GLY A 132 -28.60 2.71 12.28
N ALA A 133 -27.32 2.98 11.97
CA ALA A 133 -26.94 4.03 11.04
C ALA A 133 -26.97 3.52 9.58
N TRP A 134 -27.23 4.43 8.64
CA TRP A 134 -27.06 4.18 7.21
C TRP A 134 -25.57 4.28 6.83
N VAL A 135 -25.10 3.32 6.05
CA VAL A 135 -23.71 3.14 5.66
C VAL A 135 -23.63 2.99 4.15
N TYR A 136 -22.90 3.90 3.50
CA TYR A 136 -22.65 3.81 2.06
C TYR A 136 -21.51 2.84 1.75
N ARG A 137 -21.67 2.09 0.66
CA ARG A 137 -20.66 1.20 0.08
C ARG A 137 -20.62 1.37 -1.43
N GLU A 138 -19.42 1.45 -1.98
CA GLU A 138 -19.19 1.44 -3.43
C GLU A 138 -17.97 0.60 -3.78
N GLY A 139 -17.97 0.02 -4.97
CA GLY A 139 -16.82 -0.70 -5.49
C GLY A 139 -16.82 -0.73 -7.01
N VAL A 140 -15.63 -0.89 -7.59
CA VAL A 140 -15.44 -1.12 -9.02
C VAL A 140 -14.81 -2.50 -9.23
N TYR A 141 -15.43 -3.30 -10.08
CA TYR A 141 -14.93 -4.60 -10.50
C TYR A 141 -14.45 -4.52 -11.95
N VAL A 142 -13.20 -4.92 -12.20
CA VAL A 142 -12.65 -5.03 -13.56
C VAL A 142 -12.66 -6.50 -13.97
N PRO A 143 -13.60 -6.91 -14.84
CA PRO A 143 -13.74 -8.31 -15.19
C PRO A 143 -12.62 -8.79 -16.13
N ARG A 144 -12.19 -10.04 -15.98
CA ARG A 144 -11.18 -10.67 -16.86
C ARG A 144 -11.77 -11.16 -18.19
N SER A 145 -13.09 -11.29 -18.27
CA SER A 145 -13.87 -11.82 -19.39
C SER A 145 -15.20 -11.05 -19.50
N PRO A 146 -15.82 -10.90 -20.69
CA PRO A 146 -17.08 -10.17 -20.81
C PRO A 146 -18.17 -10.77 -19.92
N VAL A 147 -18.90 -9.91 -19.21
CA VAL A 147 -19.99 -10.31 -18.29
C VAL A 147 -21.30 -10.43 -19.06
N ALA A 148 -21.91 -11.61 -19.00
CA ALA A 148 -23.21 -11.90 -19.61
C ALA A 148 -24.36 -11.42 -18.73
N ALA A 149 -24.31 -11.70 -17.43
CA ALA A 149 -25.39 -11.41 -16.50
C ALA A 149 -24.90 -11.12 -15.07
N ALA A 150 -25.75 -10.48 -14.28
CA ALA A 150 -25.50 -10.22 -12.87
C ALA A 150 -26.74 -10.47 -12.01
N ILE A 151 -26.54 -11.03 -10.82
CA ILE A 151 -27.57 -11.26 -9.81
C ILE A 151 -27.14 -10.56 -8.53
N ILE A 152 -27.88 -9.51 -8.16
CA ILE A 152 -27.67 -8.77 -6.91
C ILE A 152 -28.46 -9.46 -5.80
N GLY A 153 -27.95 -9.51 -4.57
CA GLY A 153 -28.70 -10.09 -3.46
C GLY A 153 -28.33 -9.43 -2.14
N ILE A 154 -29.29 -9.29 -1.25
CA ILE A 154 -29.06 -8.87 0.14
C ILE A 154 -29.07 -10.11 1.02
N TYR A 155 -28.16 -10.17 1.98
CA TYR A 155 -28.03 -11.33 2.85
C TYR A 155 -27.82 -10.92 4.30
N TRP A 156 -28.14 -11.87 5.17
CA TRP A 156 -27.96 -11.82 6.59
C TRP A 156 -27.61 -13.21 7.12
N LYS A 157 -26.63 -13.31 8.02
CA LYS A 157 -26.21 -14.57 8.65
C LYS A 157 -25.64 -14.33 10.04
N GLY A 158 -26.00 -15.19 10.98
CA GLY A 158 -25.35 -15.31 12.29
C GLY A 158 -26.03 -14.58 13.45
N ALA A 159 -27.20 -13.96 13.26
CA ALA A 159 -27.98 -13.35 14.36
C ALA A 159 -29.46 -13.20 13.98
N GLU A 160 -30.33 -12.87 14.93
CA GLU A 160 -31.65 -12.30 14.62
C GLU A 160 -31.52 -10.78 14.39
N GLY A 161 -32.19 -10.28 13.36
CA GLY A 161 -32.28 -8.84 13.11
C GLY A 161 -32.81 -8.50 11.73
N VAL A 162 -32.58 -7.25 11.34
CA VAL A 162 -33.09 -6.64 10.11
C VAL A 162 -31.98 -5.89 9.41
N ILE A 163 -31.89 -6.04 8.09
CA ILE A 163 -31.06 -5.20 7.21
C ILE A 163 -31.96 -4.47 6.22
N TRP A 164 -31.66 -3.20 6.00
CA TRP A 164 -32.23 -2.39 4.94
C TRP A 164 -31.16 -2.12 3.88
N ALA A 165 -31.56 -2.20 2.62
CA ALA A 165 -30.76 -1.79 1.48
C ALA A 165 -31.53 -0.74 0.67
N ASP A 166 -30.87 0.34 0.34
CA ASP A 166 -31.47 1.49 -0.35
C ASP A 166 -30.50 2.06 -1.39
N ASP A 167 -31.04 2.80 -2.37
CA ASP A 167 -30.27 3.51 -3.40
C ASP A 167 -29.24 2.61 -4.12
N ILE A 168 -29.63 1.37 -4.46
CA ILE A 168 -28.75 0.39 -5.10
C ILE A 168 -28.43 0.83 -6.53
N TYR A 169 -27.14 1.01 -6.82
CA TYR A 169 -26.60 1.26 -8.15
C TYR A 169 -25.81 0.05 -8.65
N PHE A 170 -26.02 -0.33 -9.90
CA PHE A 170 -25.17 -1.30 -10.60
C PHE A 170 -25.10 -0.98 -12.10
N GLY A 171 -23.90 -0.77 -12.63
CA GLY A 171 -23.72 -0.39 -14.03
C GLY A 171 -22.29 0.03 -14.38
N PRO A 172 -22.08 0.73 -15.51
CA PRO A 172 -20.78 1.28 -15.88
C PRO A 172 -20.23 2.25 -14.81
N PRO A 173 -18.91 2.43 -14.67
CA PRO A 173 -18.37 3.43 -13.78
C PRO A 173 -18.86 4.82 -14.19
N THR A 174 -19.58 5.48 -13.29
CA THR A 174 -20.04 6.86 -13.45
C THR A 174 -19.51 7.71 -12.31
N LYS A 175 -19.44 9.02 -12.50
CA LYS A 175 -19.25 9.94 -11.38
C LYS A 175 -20.57 10.00 -10.61
N LEU A 176 -20.74 9.11 -9.63
CA LEU A 176 -21.75 9.35 -8.60
C LEU A 176 -21.36 10.64 -7.85
N PRO A 177 -22.33 11.45 -7.39
CA PRO A 177 -22.03 12.49 -6.41
C PRO A 177 -21.25 11.82 -5.28
N ALA A 178 -20.15 12.43 -4.84
CA ALA A 178 -19.48 11.95 -3.65
C ALA A 178 -20.55 11.87 -2.55
N PRO A 179 -20.75 10.71 -1.91
CA PRO A 179 -21.74 10.63 -0.85
C PRO A 179 -21.42 11.73 0.17
N PRO A 180 -22.43 12.42 0.74
CA PRO A 180 -22.16 13.24 1.91
C PRO A 180 -21.41 12.35 2.89
N VAL A 181 -20.25 12.79 3.35
CA VAL A 181 -19.39 12.02 4.26
C VAL A 181 -20.29 11.52 5.38
N THR A 182 -20.66 10.25 5.35
CA THR A 182 -21.40 9.64 6.44
C THR A 182 -20.42 9.52 7.56
N SER A 183 -20.42 10.55 8.41
CA SER A 183 -19.73 10.52 9.69
C SER A 183 -20.43 9.45 10.53
N ILE A 184 -19.95 8.21 10.44
CA ILE A 184 -20.33 7.15 11.38
C ILE A 184 -20.08 7.74 12.78
N PRO A 185 -21.09 7.79 13.67
CA PRO A 185 -20.86 8.23 15.04
C PRO A 185 -19.73 7.40 15.66
N ILE A 186 -18.65 8.07 16.05
CA ILE A 186 -17.52 7.51 16.77
C ILE A 186 -17.95 7.36 18.22
N ALA A 187 -18.15 6.12 18.65
CA ALA A 187 -18.30 5.79 20.05
C ALA A 187 -16.91 5.71 20.69
N VAL A 188 -16.71 6.45 21.78
CA VAL A 188 -15.54 6.22 22.63
C VAL A 188 -15.82 4.92 23.38
N THR A 189 -14.92 3.94 23.36
CA THR A 189 -15.10 2.72 24.17
C THR A 189 -13.84 2.41 24.95
N GLY A 190 -13.98 2.06 26.23
CA GLY A 190 -12.84 1.66 27.06
C GLY A 190 -12.39 0.24 26.74
N GLU A 191 -11.09 -0.02 26.81
CA GLU A 191 -10.60 -1.39 26.77
C GLU A 191 -11.17 -2.20 27.96
N LYS A 192 -11.90 -3.28 27.63
CA LYS A 192 -12.57 -4.22 28.55
C LYS A 192 -13.96 -3.82 29.08
N GLY A 193 -14.72 -2.96 28.39
CA GLY A 193 -16.17 -2.80 28.63
C GLY A 193 -16.55 -2.25 30.01
N ARG A 194 -15.69 -1.41 30.61
CA ARG A 194 -15.75 -1.01 32.02
C ARG A 194 -16.66 0.19 32.36
N CYS A 195 -17.21 0.90 31.37
CA CYS A 195 -18.10 2.04 31.62
C CYS A 195 -19.45 1.88 30.89
N ALA A 196 -20.52 2.37 31.51
CA ALA A 196 -21.90 2.26 31.00
C ALA A 196 -22.31 3.42 30.07
N GLU A 197 -21.65 4.59 30.15
CA GLU A 197 -22.01 5.78 29.36
C GLU A 197 -20.80 6.47 28.73
N TRP A 198 -20.62 6.22 27.44
CA TRP A 198 -19.57 6.84 26.64
C TRP A 198 -20.10 8.00 25.80
N ALA A 199 -19.20 8.97 25.54
CA ALA A 199 -19.47 9.99 24.56
C ALA A 199 -19.59 9.37 23.16
N THR A 200 -20.43 9.97 22.33
CA THR A 200 -20.54 9.67 20.91
C THR A 200 -20.43 10.97 20.14
N PHE A 201 -19.57 11.01 19.13
CA PHE A 201 -19.34 12.21 18.33
C PHE A 201 -19.08 11.85 16.87
N GLN A 202 -19.18 12.83 15.98
CA GLN A 202 -18.99 12.68 14.54
C GLN A 202 -17.96 13.69 14.07
N VAL A 203 -16.88 13.26 13.43
CA VAL A 203 -15.96 14.21 12.76
C VAL A 203 -16.64 14.72 11.49
N LYS A 204 -16.77 16.03 11.35
CA LYS A 204 -17.33 16.74 10.19
C LYS A 204 -16.24 17.15 9.21
N SER A 205 -15.10 17.61 9.71
CA SER A 205 -13.93 17.91 8.89
C SER A 205 -12.64 17.72 9.66
N PHE A 206 -11.59 17.30 8.96
CA PHE A 206 -10.25 17.12 9.51
C PHE A 206 -9.23 17.57 8.47
N ARG A 207 -8.73 18.81 8.60
CA ARG A 207 -7.91 19.46 7.55
C ARG A 207 -6.75 20.26 8.14
N PRO A 208 -5.58 20.31 7.48
CA PRO A 208 -4.51 21.24 7.84
C PRO A 208 -5.01 22.69 7.88
N ALA A 209 -4.51 23.45 8.86
CA ALA A 209 -4.81 24.87 8.97
C ALA A 209 -4.28 25.69 7.77
N ALA A 210 -3.20 25.22 7.12
CA ALA A 210 -2.58 25.83 5.96
C ALA A 210 -2.22 24.78 4.88
N HIS A 211 -2.05 25.22 3.64
CA HIS A 211 -1.52 24.38 2.56
C HIS A 211 0.01 24.21 2.69
N VAL A 212 0.70 25.25 3.19
CA VAL A 212 2.16 25.23 3.42
C VAL A 212 2.47 25.77 4.81
N PHE A 213 3.31 25.06 5.56
CA PHE A 213 3.79 25.48 6.88
C PHE A 213 5.26 25.88 6.83
N HIS A 214 5.61 26.98 7.52
CA HIS A 214 7.01 27.38 7.68
C HIS A 214 7.75 26.36 8.54
N LEU A 215 8.87 25.82 8.06
CA LEU A 215 9.72 24.93 8.86
C LEU A 215 11.17 25.43 8.86
N LYS A 216 11.65 25.81 10.05
CA LYS A 216 13.05 26.16 10.30
C LYS A 216 13.46 25.52 11.62
N GLU A 217 14.60 24.81 11.62
CA GLU A 217 15.18 24.19 12.83
C GLU A 217 14.22 23.23 13.57
N GLU A 218 13.42 22.46 12.82
CA GLU A 218 12.49 21.44 13.37
C GLU A 218 11.39 21.98 14.31
N ASN A 219 11.12 23.30 14.27
CA ASN A 219 10.00 23.86 15.03
C ASN A 219 8.65 23.43 14.44
N LEU A 220 7.95 22.52 15.13
CA LEU A 220 6.65 21.99 14.73
C LEU A 220 5.46 22.78 15.28
N ALA A 221 5.68 23.75 16.19
CA ALA A 221 4.62 24.39 16.96
C ALA A 221 3.59 25.16 16.10
N ASN A 222 3.94 25.47 14.86
CA ASN A 222 3.06 26.14 13.91
C ASN A 222 2.26 25.17 13.02
N ILE A 223 2.54 23.87 13.06
CA ILE A 223 1.79 22.87 12.30
C ILE A 223 0.58 22.42 13.14
N ALA A 224 -0.61 22.65 12.59
CA ALA A 224 -1.85 22.31 13.27
C ALA A 224 -2.89 21.78 12.29
N ILE A 225 -3.67 20.82 12.75
CA ILE A 225 -4.84 20.29 12.06
C ILE A 225 -6.09 20.89 12.71
N GLN A 226 -7.03 21.35 11.89
CA GLN A 226 -8.35 21.77 12.32
C GLN A 226 -9.29 20.57 12.26
N CYS A 227 -9.94 20.30 13.40
CA CYS A 227 -10.97 19.28 13.54
C CYS A 227 -12.31 19.97 13.86
N GLU A 228 -13.30 19.76 13.00
CA GLU A 228 -14.69 20.09 13.28
C GLU A 228 -15.43 18.79 13.59
N TYR A 229 -16.18 18.76 14.68
CA TYR A 229 -16.87 17.56 15.13
C TYR A 229 -18.18 17.89 15.83
N ASP A 230 -19.10 16.93 15.86
CA ASP A 230 -20.44 17.08 16.42
C ASP A 230 -20.69 16.01 17.48
N VAL A 231 -20.92 16.41 18.72
CA VAL A 231 -21.11 15.50 19.85
C VAL A 231 -22.60 15.16 19.97
N THR A 232 -22.96 13.93 19.61
CA THR A 232 -24.35 13.45 19.62
C THR A 232 -24.76 12.91 20.99
N LYS A 233 -23.80 12.40 21.77
CA LYS A 233 -23.98 12.01 23.17
C LYS A 233 -22.82 12.56 23.99
N PRO A 234 -23.02 13.59 24.84
CA PRO A 234 -21.93 14.17 25.62
C PRO A 234 -21.55 13.30 26.82
N ALA A 235 -20.30 13.40 27.25
CA ALA A 235 -19.82 12.89 28.53
C ALA A 235 -18.71 13.81 29.05
N PRO A 236 -18.51 13.98 30.38
CA PRO A 236 -17.59 14.98 30.94
C PRO A 236 -16.11 14.59 30.75
N MET A 237 -15.66 14.52 29.49
CA MET A 237 -14.36 14.01 29.11
C MET A 237 -13.72 14.82 27.98
N TYR A 238 -12.41 14.95 28.03
CA TYR A 238 -11.57 15.28 26.88
C TYR A 238 -10.96 14.01 26.30
N LEU A 239 -10.90 13.96 24.97
CA LEU A 239 -10.11 12.98 24.22
C LEU A 239 -8.76 13.60 23.89
N ASN A 240 -7.65 13.00 24.36
CA ASN A 240 -6.30 13.53 24.20
C ASN A 240 -5.21 12.45 24.00
N SER A 241 -4.15 12.77 23.27
CA SER A 241 -2.94 11.96 23.00
C SER A 241 -1.69 12.43 23.77
N ALA A 242 -1.78 13.51 24.56
CA ALA A 242 -0.67 14.11 25.29
C ALA A 242 0.10 13.06 26.10
N TRP A 243 1.43 13.25 26.22
CA TRP A 243 2.40 12.32 26.82
C TRP A 243 2.85 11.15 25.94
N GLY A 244 2.57 11.20 24.65
CA GLY A 244 3.22 10.34 23.66
C GLY A 244 2.63 8.93 23.55
N SER A 245 1.37 8.75 23.94
CA SER A 245 0.64 7.49 23.77
C SER A 245 0.27 7.19 22.30
N GLN A 246 0.44 8.16 21.39
CA GLN A 246 0.10 8.09 19.97
C GLN A 246 1.05 8.94 19.13
N TYR A 247 1.44 8.48 17.94
CA TYR A 247 2.11 9.30 16.94
C TYR A 247 1.30 9.30 15.63
N TRP A 248 1.28 10.44 14.95
CA TRP A 248 0.81 10.52 13.57
C TRP A 248 1.96 10.16 12.64
N THR A 249 1.73 9.18 11.77
CA THR A 249 2.73 8.81 10.76
C THR A 249 2.60 9.75 9.57
N LEU A 250 3.72 10.29 9.15
CA LEU A 250 3.86 11.26 8.07
C LEU A 250 4.61 10.61 6.90
N TYR A 251 3.98 10.47 5.74
CA TYR A 251 4.67 9.94 4.56
C TYR A 251 5.17 11.03 3.62
N HIS A 252 6.44 10.97 3.23
CA HIS A 252 7.08 11.91 2.30
C HIS A 252 7.18 11.32 0.90
N LEU A 253 6.17 11.52 0.03
CA LEU A 253 6.10 10.91 -1.31
C LEU A 253 7.38 11.04 -2.14
N GLY A 254 7.99 12.24 -2.19
CA GLY A 254 9.19 12.49 -2.99
C GLY A 254 10.45 11.76 -2.52
N ARG A 255 10.46 11.27 -1.27
CA ARG A 255 11.59 10.56 -0.65
C ARG A 255 11.24 9.13 -0.24
N ARG A 256 9.94 8.80 -0.24
CA ARG A 256 9.37 7.55 0.26
C ARG A 256 9.76 7.24 1.71
N GLU A 257 9.86 8.27 2.53
CA GLU A 257 10.23 8.21 3.95
C GLU A 257 9.00 8.31 4.86
N LEU A 258 9.05 7.65 6.01
CA LEU A 258 8.09 7.81 7.09
C LEU A 258 8.70 8.64 8.22
N CYS A 259 7.94 9.60 8.72
CA CYS A 259 8.20 10.40 9.92
C CYS A 259 7.06 10.15 10.93
N GLN A 260 7.28 10.37 12.21
CA GLN A 260 6.24 10.21 13.24
C GLN A 260 6.22 11.41 14.18
N ILE A 261 5.04 11.95 14.44
CA ILE A 261 4.87 13.19 15.21
C ILE A 261 3.85 13.01 16.33
N TYR A 262 4.20 13.50 17.52
CA TYR A 262 3.31 13.64 18.66
C TYR A 262 2.44 14.90 18.53
N THR A 263 1.16 14.77 18.86
CA THR A 263 0.19 15.86 18.94
C THR A 263 -0.37 16.00 20.36
N ASP A 264 -0.96 17.16 20.67
CA ASP A 264 -1.74 17.41 21.90
C ASP A 264 -3.16 17.82 21.47
N GLU A 265 -3.93 16.90 20.89
CA GLU A 265 -5.35 17.12 20.65
C GLU A 265 -6.13 17.19 21.97
N ARG A 266 -7.05 18.14 22.09
CA ARG A 266 -8.01 18.16 23.20
C ARG A 266 -9.40 18.33 22.62
N LEU A 267 -10.03 17.21 22.26
CA LEU A 267 -11.42 17.24 21.82
C LEU A 267 -12.31 17.23 23.07
N ASP A 268 -13.00 18.35 23.32
CA ASP A 268 -14.01 18.47 24.38
C ASP A 268 -15.26 17.68 23.96
N LEU A 269 -15.56 16.58 24.65
CA LEU A 269 -16.75 15.77 24.42
C LEU A 269 -17.85 16.03 25.46
N SER A 270 -17.68 17.02 26.33
CA SER A 270 -18.64 17.36 27.39
C SER A 270 -19.84 18.16 26.91
N LYS A 271 -19.75 18.77 25.72
CA LYS A 271 -20.77 19.66 25.16
C LYS A 271 -21.39 19.03 23.93
N ALA A 272 -22.70 18.79 23.99
CA ALA A 272 -23.47 18.31 22.85
C ALA A 272 -23.46 19.34 21.69
N GLY A 273 -23.58 18.85 20.45
CA GLY A 273 -23.64 19.67 19.25
C GLY A 273 -22.28 19.96 18.60
N PRO A 274 -22.21 20.93 17.67
CA PRO A 274 -21.01 21.24 16.90
C PRO A 274 -19.93 21.89 17.76
N ASN A 275 -18.71 21.37 17.63
CA ASN A 275 -17.50 21.79 18.30
C ASN A 275 -16.35 21.90 17.31
N GLN A 276 -15.32 22.66 17.68
CA GLN A 276 -14.09 22.83 16.90
C GLN A 276 -12.88 22.69 17.83
N ALA A 277 -11.83 22.06 17.32
CA ALA A 277 -10.55 21.95 18.01
C ALA A 277 -9.38 22.10 17.05
N ALA A 278 -8.28 22.62 17.57
CA ALA A 278 -6.97 22.56 16.92
C ALA A 278 -6.19 21.38 17.50
N VAL A 279 -5.50 20.66 16.63
CA VAL A 279 -4.58 19.57 16.97
C VAL A 279 -3.17 20.04 16.62
N PRO A 280 -2.46 20.70 17.56
CA PRO A 280 -1.10 21.15 17.33
C PRO A 280 -0.14 19.96 17.30
N MET A 281 0.81 20.01 16.37
CA MET A 281 1.96 19.10 16.33
C MET A 281 3.02 19.61 17.30
N ASN A 282 3.38 18.78 18.28
CA ASN A 282 4.21 19.20 19.40
C ASN A 282 5.69 18.84 19.20
N LYS A 283 5.99 17.54 19.05
CA LYS A 283 7.36 17.03 18.99
C LYS A 283 7.46 15.84 18.03
N LEU A 284 8.61 15.67 17.38
CA LEU A 284 8.97 14.43 16.70
C LEU A 284 9.05 13.27 17.70
N CYS A 285 8.70 12.06 17.25
CA CYS A 285 8.99 10.86 18.01
C CYS A 285 10.50 10.62 18.09
N ASP A 286 11.00 10.21 19.26
CA ASP A 286 12.44 10.07 19.52
C ASP A 286 13.12 9.03 18.61
N ASP A 287 12.35 8.06 18.08
CA ASP A 287 12.81 7.01 17.17
C ASP A 287 12.48 7.27 15.69
N ALA A 288 11.94 8.45 15.34
CA ALA A 288 11.45 8.75 14.00
C ALA A 288 12.41 9.61 13.17
N ASN A 289 12.31 9.49 11.84
CA ASN A 289 13.03 10.37 10.93
C ASN A 289 12.63 11.84 11.13
N PRO A 290 13.56 12.80 11.00
CA PRO A 290 13.23 14.21 11.10
C PRO A 290 12.28 14.64 9.97
N LEU A 291 11.40 15.59 10.28
CA LEU A 291 10.59 16.23 9.26
C LEU A 291 11.48 17.16 8.42
N ARG A 292 11.67 16.86 7.14
CA ARG A 292 12.58 17.59 6.24
C ARG A 292 11.82 18.40 5.18
N LYS A 293 12.39 19.54 4.79
CA LYS A 293 11.90 20.41 3.69
C LYS A 293 11.91 19.66 2.35
N GLY A 294 11.05 20.06 1.41
CA GLY A 294 11.10 19.58 0.01
C GLY A 294 10.17 18.40 -0.32
N GLY A 295 9.12 18.18 0.47
CA GLY A 295 8.02 17.31 0.09
C GLY A 295 6.81 17.36 1.00
N TYR A 296 5.79 16.61 0.62
CA TYR A 296 4.48 16.59 1.25
C TYR A 296 4.44 15.63 2.40
N VAL A 297 3.53 15.91 3.31
CA VAL A 297 3.23 15.10 4.45
C VAL A 297 1.81 14.58 4.29
N PHE A 298 1.67 13.26 4.30
CA PHE A 298 0.38 12.59 4.49
C PHE A 298 0.31 12.06 5.89
N ILE A 299 -0.80 12.34 6.54
CA ILE A 299 -1.09 11.76 7.83
C ILE A 299 -1.68 10.37 7.57
N THR A 300 -0.85 9.34 7.69
CA THR A 300 -1.21 7.95 7.48
C THR A 300 -1.55 7.33 8.83
N ASP A 301 -2.84 7.24 9.08
CA ASP A 301 -3.55 6.61 10.18
C ASP A 301 -2.84 5.48 10.97
N TYR A 302 -2.69 5.70 12.29
CA TYR A 302 -2.86 4.70 13.35
C TYR A 302 -3.27 5.38 14.66
N LEU A 303 -4.54 5.77 14.77
CA LEU A 303 -5.10 6.18 16.06
C LEU A 303 -5.54 4.93 16.84
N LYS A 304 -4.77 4.54 17.85
CA LYS A 304 -4.97 3.30 18.60
C LYS A 304 -5.47 3.50 20.04
N ASN A 305 -5.05 4.56 20.73
CA ASN A 305 -5.27 4.74 22.17
C ASN A 305 -5.31 6.22 22.55
N PHE A 306 -6.42 6.70 23.09
CA PHE A 306 -6.46 8.04 23.69
C PHE A 306 -6.53 7.94 25.21
N LEU A 307 -6.12 9.01 25.87
CA LEU A 307 -6.32 9.23 27.29
C LEU A 307 -7.61 10.03 27.50
N LEU A 308 -8.33 9.69 28.57
CA LEU A 308 -9.49 10.43 29.03
C LEU A 308 -9.08 11.36 30.17
N TYR A 309 -9.50 12.62 30.08
CA TYR A 309 -9.44 13.57 31.18
C TYR A 309 -10.84 13.98 31.56
N ALA A 310 -11.18 13.94 32.86
CA ALA A 310 -12.42 14.54 33.33
C ALA A 310 -12.38 16.05 33.06
N SER A 311 -13.38 16.57 32.34
CA SER A 311 -13.35 17.96 31.87
C SER A 311 -13.41 19.00 32.99
N ASP A 312 -13.80 18.57 34.19
CA ASP A 312 -14.01 19.33 35.42
C ASP A 312 -12.91 19.09 36.48
N LYS A 313 -11.89 18.26 36.19
CA LYS A 313 -10.79 17.96 37.13
C LYS A 313 -9.42 18.38 36.58
N PRO A 314 -8.40 18.56 37.45
CA PRO A 314 -7.01 18.76 37.03
C PRO A 314 -6.50 17.60 36.17
N SER A 315 -5.55 17.89 35.27
CA SER A 315 -4.89 16.86 34.44
C SER A 315 -4.37 15.70 35.29
N CYS A 316 -4.63 14.47 34.84
CA CYS A 316 -4.23 13.21 35.48
C CYS A 316 -5.00 12.82 36.76
N ALA A 317 -6.05 13.56 37.14
CA ALA A 317 -6.95 13.14 38.22
C ALA A 317 -7.80 11.92 37.82
N GLN A 318 -8.00 10.99 38.75
CA GLN A 318 -8.86 9.83 38.53
C GLN A 318 -10.32 10.25 38.35
N TYR A 319 -10.99 9.60 37.40
CA TYR A 319 -12.43 9.75 37.17
C TYR A 319 -13.16 8.57 37.82
N ASP A 320 -14.15 8.87 38.66
CA ASP A 320 -14.98 7.84 39.29
C ASP A 320 -16.35 7.92 38.59
N ASP A 321 -16.78 6.84 37.94
CA ASP A 321 -18.09 6.75 37.31
C ASP A 321 -19.17 6.67 38.40
N ALA A 322 -19.97 7.73 38.51
CA ALA A 322 -20.98 7.86 39.55
C ALA A 322 -22.09 6.78 39.49
N LYS A 323 -22.30 6.12 38.33
CA LYS A 323 -23.32 5.07 38.16
C LYS A 323 -22.77 3.67 38.46
N THR A 324 -21.51 3.40 38.09
CA THR A 324 -20.92 2.06 38.26
C THR A 324 -19.99 1.95 39.47
N GLY A 325 -19.58 3.08 40.06
CA GLY A 325 -18.58 3.15 41.12
C GLY A 325 -17.16 2.81 40.67
N GLN A 326 -16.94 2.59 39.37
CA GLN A 326 -15.63 2.22 38.84
C GLN A 326 -14.71 3.43 38.69
N ARG A 327 -13.43 3.21 39.00
CA ARG A 327 -12.38 4.22 38.97
C ARG A 327 -11.52 4.06 37.73
N PHE A 328 -11.39 5.14 36.97
CA PHE A 328 -10.61 5.25 35.75
C PHE A 328 -9.37 6.09 36.02
N SER A 329 -8.25 5.59 35.52
CA SER A 329 -6.95 6.26 35.62
C SER A 329 -6.53 6.80 34.25
N TYR A 330 -5.54 7.68 34.27
CA TYR A 330 -4.91 8.23 33.09
C TYR A 330 -4.22 7.19 32.18
N TRP A 331 -4.13 5.91 32.58
CA TRP A 331 -3.58 4.82 31.75
C TRP A 331 -4.65 3.95 31.09
N ASP A 332 -5.93 4.17 31.37
CA ASP A 332 -6.99 3.40 30.74
C ASP A 332 -7.15 3.87 29.29
N ALA A 333 -6.59 3.09 28.35
CA ALA A 333 -6.71 3.33 26.92
C ALA A 333 -8.16 3.16 26.45
N VAL A 334 -8.61 4.10 25.62
CA VAL A 334 -9.85 3.93 24.85
C VAL A 334 -9.54 3.50 23.43
N LYS A 335 -10.38 2.60 22.90
CA LYS A 335 -10.46 2.32 21.48
C LYS A 335 -11.45 3.30 20.88
N LEU A 336 -10.98 4.07 19.90
CA LEU A 336 -11.87 4.74 18.97
C LEU A 336 -12.13 3.77 17.82
N ASP A 337 -13.35 3.28 17.72
CA ASP A 337 -13.73 2.56 16.52
C ASP A 337 -13.67 3.52 15.33
N LYS A 338 -12.87 3.15 14.33
CA LYS A 338 -13.00 3.64 12.96
C LYS A 338 -12.82 5.15 12.72
N LEU A 339 -11.90 5.83 13.42
CA LEU A 339 -11.48 7.17 12.95
C LEU A 339 -10.97 7.09 11.49
N LYS A 340 -10.37 5.95 11.10
CA LYS A 340 -9.96 5.60 9.73
C LYS A 340 -11.03 5.91 8.67
N SER A 341 -12.30 5.60 8.94
CA SER A 341 -13.40 5.80 7.98
C SER A 341 -14.00 7.21 8.01
N ALA A 342 -13.78 7.96 9.10
CA ALA A 342 -14.21 9.37 9.19
C ALA A 342 -13.31 10.31 8.36
N VAL A 343 -12.07 9.89 8.07
CA VAL A 343 -11.11 10.64 7.24
C VAL A 343 -11.13 10.25 5.75
N GLY A 344 -12.06 9.38 5.34
CA GLY A 344 -12.24 8.92 3.97
C GLY A 344 -11.69 7.50 3.70
N PRO A 345 -12.06 6.88 2.56
CA PRO A 345 -11.79 5.47 2.25
C PRO A 345 -10.30 5.08 2.16
N SER A 346 -9.38 6.03 2.05
CA SER A 346 -7.94 5.80 2.02
C SER A 346 -7.24 5.97 3.38
N GLY A 347 -7.94 6.35 4.46
CA GLY A 347 -7.33 6.65 5.77
C GLY A 347 -6.30 7.80 5.73
N THR A 348 -6.29 8.58 4.65
CA THR A 348 -5.30 9.62 4.41
C THR A 348 -5.84 10.97 4.89
N ALA A 349 -5.29 11.50 5.98
CA ALA A 349 -5.64 12.85 6.41
C ALA A 349 -4.95 13.88 5.50
N ALA A 350 -5.80 14.77 5.00
CA ALA A 350 -5.57 15.94 4.16
C ALA A 350 -4.09 16.41 4.02
N PRO A 351 -3.58 16.46 2.77
CA PRO A 351 -2.17 16.76 2.51
C PRO A 351 -1.78 18.20 2.84
N PHE A 352 -0.52 18.38 3.24
CA PHE A 352 0.11 19.70 3.33
C PHE A 352 1.60 19.65 3.00
N SER A 353 2.21 20.82 2.87
CA SER A 353 3.63 21.01 2.59
C SER A 353 4.37 21.67 3.73
N VAL A 354 5.68 21.44 3.81
CA VAL A 354 6.60 22.20 4.67
C VAL A 354 7.69 22.88 3.84
N ALA A 355 7.96 24.15 4.13
CA ALA A 355 8.89 24.98 3.36
C ALA A 355 9.54 26.07 4.21
N ASN A 356 10.67 26.63 3.76
CA ASN A 356 11.28 27.80 4.40
C ASN A 356 10.60 29.10 3.92
N LEU A 357 9.48 29.46 4.55
CA LEU A 357 8.69 30.66 4.21
C LEU A 357 9.30 32.01 4.67
N ALA A 358 10.62 32.09 4.94
CA ALA A 358 11.28 33.38 5.22
C ALA A 358 11.21 34.34 4.02
N SER A 359 11.22 33.77 2.80
CA SER A 359 10.86 34.39 1.54
C SER A 359 10.28 33.30 0.64
N TYR A 360 9.35 33.64 -0.25
CA TYR A 360 8.78 32.64 -1.17
C TYR A 360 8.20 33.30 -2.41
N ARG A 361 7.95 32.47 -3.43
CA ARG A 361 7.24 32.85 -4.66
C ARG A 361 6.26 31.75 -5.06
N LEU A 362 5.00 32.13 -5.26
CA LEU A 362 4.00 31.24 -5.84
C LEU A 362 4.17 31.16 -7.36
N GLY A 363 3.95 29.98 -7.93
CA GLY A 363 4.02 29.75 -9.36
C GLY A 363 3.22 28.52 -9.77
N ALA A 364 3.20 28.27 -11.08
CA ALA A 364 2.65 27.05 -11.64
C ALA A 364 3.49 26.63 -12.85
N SER A 365 3.34 25.36 -13.23
CA SER A 365 3.82 24.83 -14.51
C SER A 365 2.69 24.04 -15.15
N ALA A 366 2.67 23.97 -16.48
CA ALA A 366 1.65 23.20 -17.20
C ALA A 366 2.29 22.38 -18.31
N ARG A 367 1.81 21.14 -18.47
CA ARG A 367 2.27 20.22 -19.51
C ARG A 367 1.11 19.55 -20.22
N ARG A 368 1.26 19.27 -21.51
CA ARG A 368 0.22 18.61 -22.28
C ARG A 368 0.11 17.13 -21.92
N ARG A 369 -1.12 16.65 -21.67
CA ARG A 369 -1.42 15.23 -21.40
C ARG A 369 -2.11 14.58 -22.60
N ALA A 370 -3.06 15.28 -23.21
CA ALA A 370 -3.78 14.85 -24.40
C ALA A 370 -4.13 16.07 -25.26
N ALA A 371 -4.78 15.85 -26.42
CA ALA A 371 -5.14 16.91 -27.36
C ALA A 371 -5.93 18.07 -26.69
N ASN A 372 -6.82 17.73 -25.77
CA ASN A 372 -7.70 18.67 -25.06
C ASN A 372 -7.46 18.71 -23.54
N GLU A 373 -6.34 18.16 -23.05
CA GLU A 373 -6.05 18.08 -21.62
C GLU A 373 -4.63 18.53 -21.29
N ALA A 374 -4.50 19.33 -20.23
CA ALA A 374 -3.24 19.73 -19.64
C ALA A 374 -3.18 19.31 -18.16
N LEU A 375 -1.97 18.99 -17.71
CA LEU A 375 -1.65 18.80 -16.29
C LEU A 375 -0.98 20.07 -15.79
N VAL A 376 -1.50 20.61 -14.70
CA VAL A 376 -1.01 21.80 -14.01
C VAL A 376 -0.38 21.39 -12.71
N THR A 377 0.82 21.88 -12.41
CA THR A 377 1.48 21.69 -11.12
C THR A 377 1.70 23.07 -10.49
N PRO A 378 0.79 23.54 -9.62
CA PRO A 378 1.02 24.72 -8.81
C PRO A 378 2.12 24.43 -7.80
N PHE A 379 2.99 25.41 -7.52
CA PHE A 379 4.11 25.27 -6.60
C PHE A 379 4.42 26.55 -5.84
N LEU A 380 5.12 26.41 -4.73
CA LEU A 380 5.79 27.45 -3.98
C LEU A 380 7.30 27.22 -4.07
N GLU A 381 8.04 28.23 -4.49
CA GLU A 381 9.50 28.27 -4.43
C GLU A 381 9.89 28.99 -3.15
N ASP A 382 10.60 28.32 -2.25
CA ASP A 382 10.89 28.84 -0.90
C ASP A 382 12.22 29.61 -0.82
N ALA A 383 12.62 30.06 0.37
CA ALA A 383 13.83 30.86 0.56
C ALA A 383 15.13 30.11 0.22
N ASP A 384 15.09 28.77 0.25
CA ASP A 384 16.21 27.91 -0.09
C ASP A 384 16.23 27.58 -1.59
N ARG A 385 15.30 28.16 -2.38
CA ARG A 385 15.04 27.91 -3.81
C ARG A 385 14.52 26.51 -4.11
N GLU A 386 13.97 25.82 -3.11
CA GLU A 386 13.31 24.54 -3.30
C GLU A 386 11.90 24.75 -3.83
N ARG A 387 11.50 23.96 -4.84
CA ARG A 387 10.14 23.99 -5.39
C ARG A 387 9.28 22.93 -4.74
N VAL A 388 8.26 23.39 -4.04
CA VAL A 388 7.29 22.57 -3.33
C VAL A 388 5.97 22.70 -4.09
N PRO A 389 5.49 21.72 -4.88
CA PRO A 389 4.08 21.64 -5.28
C PRO A 389 3.06 22.09 -4.21
N LEU A 390 1.86 22.49 -4.61
CA LEU A 390 0.78 22.87 -3.72
C LEU A 390 -0.37 21.86 -3.84
N LEU A 391 -0.86 21.36 -2.70
CA LEU A 391 -1.90 20.33 -2.62
C LEU A 391 -3.19 20.87 -2.01
N GLY A 392 -4.30 20.20 -2.31
CA GLY A 392 -5.61 20.53 -1.72
C GLY A 392 -6.09 21.95 -2.05
N LEU A 393 -5.60 22.54 -3.13
CA LEU A 393 -6.06 23.84 -3.62
C LEU A 393 -7.46 23.72 -4.20
N ASP A 394 -8.32 24.69 -3.89
CA ASP A 394 -9.59 24.87 -4.57
C ASP A 394 -9.33 25.55 -5.92
N MET A 395 -9.40 24.74 -6.99
CA MET A 395 -9.11 25.15 -8.36
C MET A 395 -10.25 24.73 -9.27
N GLN A 396 -10.43 25.44 -10.40
CA GLN A 396 -11.29 24.99 -11.50
C GLN A 396 -10.65 23.81 -12.29
N ALA A 397 -10.11 22.84 -11.57
CA ALA A 397 -9.29 21.74 -12.08
C ALA A 397 -9.47 20.51 -11.19
N LYS A 398 -9.40 19.31 -11.77
CA LYS A 398 -9.52 18.06 -11.00
C LYS A 398 -8.13 17.65 -10.47
N GLU A 399 -7.95 17.59 -9.16
CA GLU A 399 -6.71 17.03 -8.58
C GLU A 399 -6.52 15.57 -8.99
N MET A 400 -5.30 15.25 -9.44
CA MET A 400 -4.92 13.90 -9.86
C MET A 400 -4.43 13.10 -8.66
N LEU A 401 -4.96 11.89 -8.55
CA LEU A 401 -4.56 10.90 -7.57
C LEU A 401 -3.67 9.83 -8.22
N ASP A 402 -2.75 9.25 -7.45
CA ASP A 402 -2.00 8.07 -7.86
C ASP A 402 -2.81 6.77 -7.68
N ALA A 403 -2.17 5.61 -7.88
CA ALA A 403 -2.81 4.30 -7.78
C ALA A 403 -3.32 3.97 -6.37
N ASP A 404 -2.72 4.57 -5.33
CA ASP A 404 -3.09 4.39 -3.93
C ASP A 404 -4.09 5.46 -3.46
N GLY A 405 -4.57 6.30 -4.38
CA GLY A 405 -5.52 7.37 -4.08
C GLY A 405 -4.90 8.62 -3.47
N LEU A 406 -3.57 8.79 -3.55
CA LEU A 406 -2.86 9.94 -2.97
C LEU A 406 -2.76 11.11 -3.96
N PRO A 407 -3.02 12.36 -3.52
CA PRO A 407 -2.79 13.57 -4.30
C PRO A 407 -1.36 13.68 -4.84
N THR A 408 -1.25 13.82 -6.15
CA THR A 408 0.03 13.93 -6.88
C THR A 408 0.58 15.36 -6.95
N GLY A 409 -0.23 16.36 -6.58
CA GLY A 409 0.04 17.78 -6.83
C GLY A 409 -0.04 18.19 -8.29
N GLN A 410 -0.61 17.33 -9.13
CA GLN A 410 -0.99 17.65 -10.49
C GLN A 410 -2.51 17.82 -10.56
N TYR A 411 -2.96 18.85 -11.25
CA TYR A 411 -4.37 19.13 -11.50
C TYR A 411 -4.65 19.00 -12.98
N LEU A 412 -5.67 18.23 -13.33
CA LEU A 412 -6.13 18.05 -14.69
C LEU A 412 -7.08 19.17 -15.08
N VAL A 413 -6.75 19.86 -16.18
CA VAL A 413 -7.54 20.96 -16.75
C VAL A 413 -7.89 20.65 -18.20
N GLN A 414 -9.14 20.93 -18.58
CA GLN A 414 -9.57 20.91 -19.97
C GLN A 414 -8.99 22.14 -20.68
N HIS A 415 -8.11 21.90 -21.65
CA HIS A 415 -7.41 22.96 -22.35
C HIS A 415 -6.98 22.51 -23.74
N SER A 416 -7.40 23.26 -24.76
CA SER A 416 -7.09 22.99 -26.16
C SER A 416 -6.28 24.14 -26.77
N GLY A 417 -5.41 23.79 -27.73
CA GLY A 417 -4.55 24.76 -28.42
C GLY A 417 -3.28 25.14 -27.64
N ASP A 418 -2.59 26.16 -28.16
CA ASP A 418 -1.25 26.57 -27.70
C ASP A 418 -1.27 27.84 -26.83
N LYS A 419 -2.45 28.30 -26.42
CA LYS A 419 -2.56 29.47 -25.54
C LYS A 419 -2.01 29.14 -24.15
N PRO A 420 -1.39 30.10 -23.44
CA PRO A 420 -1.06 29.94 -22.04
C PRO A 420 -2.31 29.59 -21.23
N LEU A 421 -2.13 28.79 -20.19
CA LEU A 421 -3.17 28.42 -19.24
C LEU A 421 -3.12 29.35 -18.04
N ASP A 422 -4.25 29.96 -17.70
CA ASP A 422 -4.39 30.76 -16.49
C ASP A 422 -4.70 29.87 -15.29
N VAL A 423 -3.86 29.97 -14.26
CA VAL A 423 -3.91 29.20 -13.03
C VAL A 423 -4.20 30.17 -11.89
N THR A 424 -5.35 29.97 -11.24
CA THR A 424 -5.79 30.77 -10.09
C THR A 424 -6.16 29.87 -8.91
N ALA A 425 -5.65 30.19 -7.73
CA ALA A 425 -6.00 29.50 -6.48
C ALA A 425 -5.70 30.39 -5.26
N ASP A 426 -6.39 30.17 -4.15
CA ASP A 426 -6.03 30.77 -2.86
C ASP A 426 -5.14 29.81 -2.06
N VAL A 427 -3.97 30.30 -1.64
CA VAL A 427 -2.95 29.53 -0.95
C VAL A 427 -2.86 29.99 0.50
N ARG A 428 -3.22 29.10 1.44
CA ARG A 428 -3.05 29.33 2.88
C ARG A 428 -1.63 28.98 3.31
N LEU A 429 -0.92 29.93 3.89
CA LEU A 429 0.47 29.84 4.32
C LEU A 429 0.55 30.09 5.82
N MET A 430 1.12 29.16 6.58
CA MET A 430 1.41 29.37 8.00
C MET A 430 2.82 29.96 8.14
N LEU A 431 2.88 31.28 8.24
CA LEU A 431 4.12 32.04 8.45
C LEU A 431 4.49 32.06 9.93
N PRO A 432 5.73 32.42 10.30
CA PRO A 432 6.09 32.65 11.71
C PRO A 432 5.20 33.67 12.42
N ALA A 433 4.68 34.66 11.68
CA ALA A 433 3.77 35.69 12.19
C ALA A 433 2.29 35.25 12.26
N GLY A 434 1.96 34.06 11.75
CA GLY A 434 0.60 33.52 11.70
C GLY A 434 0.11 33.13 10.31
N LEU A 435 -1.16 32.73 10.24
CA LEU A 435 -1.81 32.31 9.00
C LEU A 435 -2.03 33.50 8.05
N LYS A 436 -1.63 33.34 6.79
CA LYS A 436 -1.85 34.29 5.70
C LYS A 436 -2.45 33.56 4.51
N THR A 437 -3.43 34.14 3.83
CA THR A 437 -3.92 33.66 2.54
C THR A 437 -3.35 34.54 1.42
N GLU A 438 -2.81 33.92 0.38
CA GLU A 438 -2.25 34.59 -0.78
C GLU A 438 -2.78 34.00 -2.09
N ALA A 439 -3.11 34.86 -3.05
CA ALA A 439 -3.64 34.40 -4.33
C ALA A 439 -2.48 33.99 -5.27
N LEU A 440 -2.48 32.72 -5.69
CA LEU A 440 -1.72 32.27 -6.86
C LEU A 440 -2.43 32.78 -8.11
N ARG A 441 -1.72 33.57 -8.92
CA ARG A 441 -2.15 33.99 -10.26
C ARG A 441 -1.00 33.80 -11.22
N ALA A 442 -1.06 32.79 -12.06
CA ALA A 442 0.00 32.47 -13.00
C ALA A 442 -0.59 32.17 -14.38
N SER A 443 -0.08 32.81 -15.42
CA SER A 443 -0.35 32.43 -16.82
C SER A 443 0.85 31.65 -17.32
N VAL A 444 0.68 30.36 -17.59
CA VAL A 444 1.78 29.44 -17.85
C VAL A 444 1.67 28.83 -19.24
N PRO A 445 2.75 28.82 -20.04
CA PRO A 445 2.73 28.11 -21.31
C PRO A 445 2.51 26.62 -21.05
N VAL A 446 1.64 26.00 -21.84
CA VAL A 446 1.44 24.55 -21.77
C VAL A 446 2.54 23.89 -22.57
N GLU A 447 3.56 23.40 -21.88
CA GLU A 447 4.68 22.70 -22.51
C GLU A 447 4.16 21.51 -23.30
N LYS A 448 4.47 21.50 -24.60
CA LYS A 448 4.36 20.31 -25.42
C LYS A 448 5.47 19.39 -24.94
N VAL A 449 5.13 18.49 -24.03
CA VAL A 449 6.00 17.36 -23.78
C VAL A 449 5.94 16.57 -25.08
N GLU A 450 7.04 16.54 -25.84
CA GLU A 450 7.28 15.40 -26.71
C GLU A 450 7.09 14.21 -25.79
N ALA A 451 5.98 13.48 -25.94
CA ALA A 451 5.79 12.24 -25.23
C ALA A 451 7.13 11.53 -25.39
N ALA A 452 7.82 11.27 -24.27
CA ALA A 452 9.07 10.53 -24.31
C ALA A 452 8.75 9.36 -25.23
N LYS A 453 9.35 9.35 -26.44
CA LYS A 453 9.00 8.35 -27.46
C LYS A 453 8.99 7.07 -26.67
N PRO A 454 7.86 6.33 -26.61
CA PRO A 454 7.81 5.16 -25.77
C PRO A 454 9.04 4.37 -26.16
N THR A 455 10.04 4.35 -25.28
CA THR A 455 11.22 3.54 -25.47
C THR A 455 10.60 2.17 -25.57
N ALA A 456 10.62 1.62 -26.80
CA ALA A 456 9.78 0.49 -27.21
C ALA A 456 9.55 -0.39 -26.00
N ALA A 457 8.30 -0.44 -25.51
CA ALA A 457 7.95 -0.89 -24.16
C ALA A 457 8.99 -1.91 -23.69
N ALA A 458 9.84 -1.52 -22.73
CA ALA A 458 10.99 -2.32 -22.36
C ALA A 458 10.52 -3.76 -22.23
N LYS A 459 11.08 -4.66 -23.04
CA LYS A 459 10.59 -6.05 -23.11
C LYS A 459 10.52 -6.56 -21.68
N VAL A 460 9.30 -6.81 -21.20
CA VAL A 460 9.10 -7.34 -19.85
C VAL A 460 9.65 -8.75 -19.87
N HIS A 461 10.80 -8.92 -19.24
CA HIS A 461 11.42 -10.22 -19.07
C HIS A 461 10.91 -10.79 -17.76
N ILE A 462 10.10 -11.85 -17.84
CA ILE A 462 9.70 -12.61 -16.66
C ILE A 462 10.75 -13.70 -16.46
N HIS A 463 11.34 -13.71 -15.26
CA HIS A 463 12.35 -14.66 -14.82
C HIS A 463 11.72 -15.58 -13.77
N GLY A 464 11.85 -16.90 -13.96
CA GLY A 464 11.56 -17.88 -12.89
C GLY A 464 12.83 -18.22 -12.13
N TRP A 465 12.78 -18.23 -10.80
CA TRP A 465 13.84 -18.76 -9.95
C TRP A 465 13.46 -20.18 -9.53
N ASP A 466 14.22 -21.16 -10.04
CA ASP A 466 13.96 -22.60 -9.87
C ASP A 466 12.60 -23.05 -10.47
N GLY A 467 12.44 -24.37 -10.66
CA GLY A 467 11.16 -24.99 -11.02
C GLY A 467 10.29 -25.33 -9.81
N GLY A 468 10.79 -25.07 -8.60
CA GLY A 468 10.39 -25.77 -7.39
C GLY A 468 10.79 -27.24 -7.49
N GLY A 469 11.44 -27.80 -6.47
CA GLY A 469 11.91 -29.20 -6.45
C GLY A 469 10.88 -30.32 -6.71
N TYR A 470 9.66 -29.99 -7.18
CA TYR A 470 8.61 -30.91 -7.60
C TYR A 470 8.70 -31.36 -9.07
N ALA A 471 9.43 -30.65 -9.95
CA ALA A 471 9.38 -30.90 -11.39
C ALA A 471 10.62 -31.62 -11.97
N LEU A 472 11.75 -31.63 -11.25
CA LEU A 472 13.02 -32.18 -11.73
C LEU A 472 13.29 -33.54 -11.09
N SER A 473 13.61 -34.54 -11.91
CA SER A 473 13.96 -35.89 -11.44
C SER A 473 15.45 -36.00 -11.16
N ASP A 474 15.80 -36.49 -9.97
CA ASP A 474 17.21 -36.77 -9.62
C ASP A 474 17.73 -38.05 -10.30
N GLU A 475 16.84 -38.89 -10.86
CA GLU A 475 17.24 -40.13 -11.51
C GLU A 475 17.76 -39.86 -12.94
N PRO A 476 19.00 -40.27 -13.27
CA PRO A 476 19.60 -39.99 -14.59
C PRO A 476 18.76 -40.47 -15.79
N SER A 477 17.91 -41.48 -15.62
CA SER A 477 17.05 -42.01 -16.67
C SER A 477 15.91 -41.07 -17.09
N ASP A 478 15.40 -40.23 -16.18
CA ASP A 478 14.34 -39.24 -16.48
C ASP A 478 14.80 -37.79 -16.29
N GLY A 479 15.92 -37.55 -15.62
CA GLY A 479 16.46 -36.22 -15.31
C GLY A 479 16.49 -35.27 -16.50
N PRO A 480 17.20 -35.59 -17.60
CA PRO A 480 17.23 -34.73 -18.79
C PRO A 480 15.85 -34.48 -19.40
N ALA A 481 14.97 -35.50 -19.43
CA ALA A 481 13.61 -35.35 -19.94
C ALA A 481 12.75 -34.46 -19.04
N SER A 482 12.91 -34.55 -17.72
CA SER A 482 12.23 -33.71 -16.74
C SER A 482 12.67 -32.24 -16.84
N MET A 483 13.97 -31.97 -17.04
CA MET A 483 14.48 -30.61 -17.30
C MET A 483 13.86 -30.02 -18.57
N LYS A 484 13.76 -30.83 -19.63
CA LYS A 484 13.12 -30.42 -20.88
C LYS A 484 11.64 -30.04 -20.68
N ARG A 485 10.90 -30.83 -19.88
CA ARG A 485 9.51 -30.52 -19.51
C ARG A 485 9.42 -29.21 -18.72
N LEU A 486 10.28 -29.02 -17.72
CA LEU A 486 10.34 -27.79 -16.92
C LEU A 486 10.53 -26.55 -17.80
N VAL A 487 11.50 -26.57 -18.71
CA VAL A 487 11.76 -25.42 -19.61
C VAL A 487 10.61 -25.21 -20.59
N ALA A 488 9.98 -26.27 -21.08
CA ALA A 488 8.79 -26.17 -21.94
C ALA A 488 7.60 -25.54 -21.19
N ASP A 489 7.38 -25.93 -19.93
CA ASP A 489 6.32 -25.36 -19.09
C ASP A 489 6.60 -23.89 -18.75
N ALA A 490 7.86 -23.55 -18.45
CA ALA A 490 8.29 -22.17 -18.28
C ALA A 490 7.98 -21.32 -19.53
N LYS A 491 8.28 -21.83 -20.72
CA LYS A 491 7.95 -21.18 -21.99
C LYS A 491 6.43 -21.01 -22.15
N LYS A 492 5.66 -22.05 -21.86
CA LYS A 492 4.19 -22.04 -21.95
C LYS A 492 3.56 -21.04 -20.97
N ALA A 493 4.17 -20.85 -19.80
CA ALA A 493 3.80 -19.84 -18.81
C ALA A 493 4.18 -18.40 -19.22
N GLY A 494 4.86 -18.21 -20.36
CA GLY A 494 5.29 -16.90 -20.86
C GLY A 494 6.62 -16.41 -20.30
N LEU A 495 7.39 -17.27 -19.62
CA LEU A 495 8.72 -16.91 -19.13
C LEU A 495 9.71 -16.75 -20.30
N SER A 496 10.56 -15.72 -20.20
CA SER A 496 11.61 -15.45 -21.19
C SER A 496 12.99 -15.95 -20.74
N SER A 497 13.08 -16.34 -19.48
CA SER A 497 14.32 -16.77 -18.83
C SER A 497 14.01 -17.62 -17.61
N LEU A 498 14.90 -18.59 -17.34
CA LEU A 498 14.85 -19.47 -16.19
C LEU A 498 16.21 -19.46 -15.49
N ILE A 499 16.19 -19.38 -14.17
CA ILE A 499 17.38 -19.54 -13.33
C ILE A 499 17.38 -20.97 -12.80
N THR A 500 18.38 -21.73 -13.19
CA THR A 500 18.59 -23.12 -12.76
C THR A 500 19.80 -23.16 -11.86
N HIS A 501 19.70 -23.81 -10.70
CA HIS A 501 20.82 -23.92 -9.78
C HIS A 501 22.02 -24.62 -10.46
N ALA A 502 23.19 -23.99 -10.39
CA ALA A 502 24.48 -24.59 -10.72
C ALA A 502 25.22 -24.98 -9.45
N LYS A 503 25.23 -24.09 -8.44
CA LYS A 503 25.63 -24.40 -7.06
C LYS A 503 24.52 -23.99 -6.11
N SER A 504 23.98 -24.95 -5.37
CA SER A 504 22.95 -24.71 -4.36
C SER A 504 23.54 -24.78 -2.94
N SER A 505 22.67 -24.64 -1.94
CA SER A 505 23.02 -24.87 -0.54
C SER A 505 23.22 -26.35 -0.21
N GLN A 506 22.90 -27.27 -1.13
CA GLN A 506 22.97 -28.72 -0.90
C GLN A 506 23.92 -29.44 -1.86
N ASP A 507 24.05 -28.95 -3.10
CA ASP A 507 24.75 -29.67 -4.15
C ASP A 507 25.42 -28.75 -5.20
N CYS A 508 26.10 -29.39 -6.14
CA CYS A 508 26.65 -28.85 -7.36
C CYS A 508 26.00 -29.59 -8.53
N ALA A 509 25.20 -28.88 -9.31
CA ALA A 509 24.30 -29.44 -10.31
C ALA A 509 25.00 -29.80 -11.65
N PHE A 510 26.34 -29.85 -11.63
CA PHE A 510 27.19 -30.11 -12.77
C PHE A 510 28.53 -30.70 -12.33
N PRO A 511 29.22 -31.47 -13.19
CA PRO A 511 30.53 -32.04 -12.89
C PRO A 511 31.59 -30.93 -12.83
N SER A 512 31.99 -30.56 -11.62
CA SER A 512 32.99 -29.51 -11.37
C SER A 512 34.36 -30.10 -11.04
N LYS A 513 35.43 -29.46 -11.51
CA LYS A 513 36.81 -29.74 -11.07
C LYS A 513 37.20 -28.99 -9.79
N VAL A 514 36.38 -28.03 -9.38
CA VAL A 514 36.61 -27.17 -8.21
C VAL A 514 35.85 -27.69 -7.00
N VAL A 515 34.59 -28.09 -7.18
CA VAL A 515 33.72 -28.60 -6.10
C VAL A 515 33.98 -30.09 -5.87
N PRO A 516 34.09 -30.57 -4.62
CA PRO A 516 34.21 -32.00 -4.30
C PRO A 516 33.10 -32.84 -4.95
N SER A 517 33.48 -34.01 -5.47
CA SER A 517 32.54 -34.92 -6.16
C SER A 517 31.42 -35.45 -5.27
N SER A 518 31.61 -35.45 -3.95
CA SER A 518 30.56 -35.79 -2.97
C SER A 518 29.37 -34.84 -3.01
N GLN A 519 29.55 -33.61 -3.50
CA GLN A 519 28.49 -32.62 -3.65
C GLN A 519 27.82 -32.67 -5.03
N HIS A 520 28.30 -33.48 -5.98
CA HIS A 520 27.78 -33.47 -7.34
C HIS A 520 26.43 -34.19 -7.40
N THR A 521 25.51 -33.63 -8.17
CA THR A 521 24.27 -34.33 -8.55
C THR A 521 24.58 -35.58 -9.37
N LYS A 522 23.62 -36.52 -9.43
CA LYS A 522 23.80 -37.80 -10.17
C LYS A 522 23.98 -37.62 -11.69
N TRP A 523 23.63 -36.46 -12.23
CA TRP A 523 23.70 -36.12 -13.65
C TRP A 523 23.82 -34.60 -13.83
N ASP A 524 24.23 -34.13 -15.01
CA ASP A 524 24.49 -32.71 -15.29
C ASP A 524 23.19 -31.94 -15.58
N HIS A 525 22.66 -31.27 -14.57
CA HIS A 525 21.43 -30.47 -14.67
C HIS A 525 21.63 -29.25 -15.56
N LEU A 526 22.80 -28.61 -15.45
CA LEU A 526 23.08 -27.35 -16.14
C LEU A 526 23.22 -27.57 -17.65
N ALA A 527 23.86 -28.66 -18.10
CA ALA A 527 23.93 -29.03 -19.51
C ALA A 527 22.52 -29.23 -20.10
N ALA A 528 21.68 -30.00 -19.42
CA ALA A 528 20.31 -30.27 -19.87
C ALA A 528 19.45 -29.00 -19.91
N ALA A 529 19.62 -28.10 -18.94
CA ALA A 529 18.94 -26.81 -18.91
C ALA A 529 19.32 -25.95 -20.11
N VAL A 530 20.61 -25.84 -20.42
CA VAL A 530 21.11 -25.08 -21.58
C VAL A 530 20.59 -25.67 -22.89
N GLU A 531 20.63 -27.00 -23.04
CA GLU A 531 20.09 -27.68 -24.23
C GLU A 531 18.60 -27.38 -24.43
N ALA A 532 17.80 -27.54 -23.37
CA ALA A 532 16.37 -27.28 -23.42
C ALA A 532 16.06 -25.79 -23.64
N GLY A 533 16.79 -24.89 -22.99
CA GLY A 533 16.66 -23.44 -23.15
C GLY A 533 16.88 -23.02 -24.60
N ASN A 534 17.92 -23.53 -25.23
CA ASN A 534 18.20 -23.33 -26.66
C ASN A 534 17.07 -23.87 -27.55
N ALA A 535 16.52 -25.04 -27.23
CA ALA A 535 15.44 -25.64 -28.00
C ALA A 535 14.12 -24.85 -27.92
N TYR A 536 13.78 -24.27 -26.77
CA TYR A 536 12.51 -23.56 -26.55
C TYR A 536 12.62 -22.02 -26.63
N GLY A 537 13.83 -21.49 -26.84
CA GLY A 537 14.09 -20.05 -26.85
C GLY A 537 13.83 -19.42 -25.48
N VAL A 538 14.30 -20.08 -24.41
CA VAL A 538 14.27 -19.60 -23.02
C VAL A 538 15.72 -19.40 -22.58
N ARG A 539 16.05 -18.20 -22.11
CA ARG A 539 17.41 -17.89 -21.64
C ARG A 539 17.70 -18.58 -20.31
N ILE A 540 18.89 -19.15 -20.17
CA ILE A 540 19.28 -19.91 -18.98
C ILE A 540 20.31 -19.14 -18.18
N TYR A 541 19.99 -18.94 -16.90
CA TYR A 541 20.87 -18.31 -15.92
C TYR A 541 21.34 -19.36 -14.92
N ALA A 542 22.65 -19.45 -14.69
CA ALA A 542 23.21 -20.32 -13.66
C ALA A 542 23.04 -19.67 -12.28
N GLY A 543 22.17 -20.24 -11.45
CA GLY A 543 21.97 -19.85 -10.07
C GLY A 543 23.12 -20.29 -9.18
N HIS A 544 23.65 -19.40 -8.34
CA HIS A 544 24.74 -19.70 -7.43
C HIS A 544 24.46 -19.13 -6.03
N ILE A 545 24.29 -20.02 -5.05
CA ILE A 545 24.17 -19.63 -3.63
C ILE A 545 25.57 -19.40 -3.08
N LEU A 546 25.87 -18.15 -2.72
CA LEU A 546 27.21 -17.71 -2.32
C LEU A 546 27.47 -17.91 -0.82
N GLY A 547 26.43 -17.77 0.01
CA GLY A 547 26.60 -17.53 1.44
C GLY A 547 26.51 -18.74 2.33
N VAL A 548 25.81 -19.79 1.89
CA VAL A 548 25.58 -20.98 2.69
C VAL A 548 26.73 -21.95 2.52
N ARG A 549 27.35 -22.34 3.63
CA ARG A 549 28.52 -23.22 3.62
C ARG A 549 28.16 -24.70 3.51
N HIS A 550 29.05 -25.47 2.87
CA HIS A 550 28.97 -26.92 2.79
C HIS A 550 29.87 -27.56 3.85
N GLU A 551 29.39 -28.63 4.51
CA GLU A 551 30.17 -29.30 5.56
C GLU A 551 31.44 -29.95 5.01
N ASP A 552 31.39 -30.51 3.80
CA ASP A 552 32.55 -31.07 3.11
C ASP A 552 33.67 -30.04 2.91
N ASP A 553 33.31 -28.80 2.57
CA ASP A 553 34.28 -27.72 2.41
C ASP A 553 34.95 -27.40 3.75
N LEU A 554 34.24 -27.51 4.87
CA LEU A 554 34.81 -27.26 6.20
C LEU A 554 35.63 -28.42 6.75
N MET A 555 35.38 -29.66 6.32
CA MET A 555 36.27 -30.77 6.64
C MET A 555 37.67 -30.55 6.05
N LEU A 556 37.72 -29.91 4.88
CA LEU A 556 38.98 -29.55 4.20
C LEU A 556 39.53 -28.19 4.65
N HIS A 557 38.64 -27.24 4.93
CA HIS A 557 38.97 -25.85 5.24
C HIS A 557 38.15 -25.32 6.43
N PRO A 558 38.48 -25.72 7.67
CA PRO A 558 37.73 -25.30 8.86
C PRO A 558 37.70 -23.78 9.08
N ASP A 559 38.68 -23.04 8.55
CA ASP A 559 38.80 -21.58 8.68
C ASP A 559 37.91 -20.80 7.71
N TRP A 560 37.19 -21.48 6.81
CA TRP A 560 36.26 -20.85 5.87
C TRP A 560 34.94 -20.44 6.52
N VAL A 561 34.63 -20.95 7.71
CA VAL A 561 33.40 -20.64 8.42
C VAL A 561 33.36 -19.18 8.93
N MET A 562 32.16 -18.60 8.93
CA MET A 562 31.86 -17.36 9.63
C MET A 562 31.51 -17.67 11.09
N PRO A 563 32.37 -17.38 12.08
CA PRO A 563 31.97 -17.42 13.49
C PRO A 563 31.18 -16.17 13.88
N ASP A 564 30.24 -16.35 14.81
CA ASP A 564 29.50 -15.27 15.47
C ASP A 564 30.34 -14.56 16.54
N ALA A 565 29.76 -13.58 17.23
CA ALA A 565 30.43 -12.79 18.26
C ALA A 565 30.93 -13.61 19.46
N ALA A 566 30.35 -14.80 19.71
CA ALA A 566 30.79 -15.74 20.74
C ALA A 566 31.86 -16.72 20.25
N GLY A 567 32.24 -16.65 18.96
CA GLY A 567 33.18 -17.56 18.33
C GLY A 567 32.55 -18.87 17.85
N LYS A 568 31.22 -19.01 17.91
CA LYS A 568 30.51 -20.21 17.46
C LYS A 568 30.38 -20.20 15.94
N PRO A 569 30.65 -21.32 15.23
CA PRO A 569 30.44 -21.40 13.79
C PRO A 569 28.97 -21.18 13.43
N THR A 570 28.71 -20.30 12.46
CA THR A 570 27.38 -20.11 11.84
C THR A 570 27.25 -20.98 10.60
N GLU A 571 26.16 -20.89 9.84
CA GLU A 571 25.94 -21.57 8.54
C GLU A 571 26.59 -20.85 7.35
N TRP A 572 27.32 -19.75 7.57
CA TRP A 572 27.84 -18.89 6.51
C TRP A 572 29.33 -19.09 6.23
N TYR A 573 29.74 -18.87 4.98
CA TYR A 573 31.16 -18.66 4.66
C TYR A 573 31.65 -17.28 5.12
N CYS A 574 32.91 -17.18 5.52
CA CYS A 574 33.56 -15.90 5.76
C CYS A 574 33.88 -15.20 4.43
N TYR A 575 33.07 -14.23 4.04
CA TYR A 575 33.30 -13.43 2.82
C TYR A 575 34.54 -12.54 2.84
N MET A 576 35.26 -12.44 3.97
CA MET A 576 36.56 -11.77 4.02
C MET A 576 37.73 -12.74 3.86
N ASN A 577 37.46 -14.05 3.77
CA ASN A 577 38.48 -15.04 3.49
C ASN A 577 38.77 -15.05 1.97
N PRO A 578 39.99 -14.69 1.52
CA PRO A 578 40.33 -14.66 0.10
C PRO A 578 40.26 -16.04 -0.55
N ASP A 579 40.41 -17.13 0.21
CA ASP A 579 40.33 -18.48 -0.31
C ASP A 579 38.88 -18.84 -0.65
N VAL A 580 37.94 -18.48 0.23
CA VAL A 580 36.49 -18.56 -0.05
C VAL A 580 36.12 -17.74 -1.28
N ARG A 581 36.66 -16.52 -1.43
CA ARG A 581 36.40 -15.69 -2.61
C ARG A 581 36.91 -16.34 -3.89
N SER A 582 38.14 -16.86 -3.84
CA SER A 582 38.80 -17.51 -4.96
C SER A 582 38.08 -18.80 -5.37
N TYR A 583 37.60 -19.58 -4.40
CA TYR A 583 36.82 -20.79 -4.61
C TYR A 583 35.54 -20.50 -5.41
N HIS A 584 34.68 -19.59 -4.93
CA HIS A 584 33.44 -19.25 -5.64
C HIS A 584 33.70 -18.64 -7.03
N ILE A 585 34.71 -17.76 -7.15
CA ILE A 585 35.11 -17.20 -8.45
C ILE A 585 35.55 -18.31 -9.41
N ALA A 586 36.31 -19.31 -8.93
CA ALA A 586 36.74 -20.43 -9.76
C ALA A 586 35.56 -21.26 -10.28
N ILE A 587 34.55 -21.53 -9.44
CA ILE A 587 33.32 -22.21 -9.85
C ILE A 587 32.58 -21.39 -10.93
N MET A 588 32.40 -20.08 -10.71
CA MET A 588 31.69 -19.23 -11.68
C MET A 588 32.44 -19.11 -13.01
N LYS A 589 33.78 -19.09 -12.99
CA LYS A 589 34.60 -19.13 -14.20
C LYS A 589 34.48 -20.47 -14.92
N GLU A 590 34.45 -21.58 -14.20
CA GLU A 590 34.26 -22.92 -14.77
C GLU A 590 32.90 -23.01 -15.48
N VAL A 591 31.84 -22.55 -14.81
CA VAL A 591 30.49 -22.48 -15.38
C VAL A 591 30.47 -21.60 -16.64
N ALA A 592 31.02 -20.38 -16.57
CA ALA A 592 31.03 -19.45 -17.68
C ALA A 592 31.85 -19.94 -18.89
N ALA A 593 32.91 -20.70 -18.66
CA ALA A 593 33.77 -21.26 -19.71
C ALA A 593 33.14 -22.48 -20.39
N ASN A 594 32.48 -23.35 -19.62
CA ASN A 594 32.06 -24.67 -20.10
C ASN A 594 30.61 -24.72 -20.58
N TYR A 595 29.74 -23.78 -20.15
CA TYR A 595 28.32 -23.81 -20.48
C TYR A 595 27.90 -22.57 -21.27
N ALA A 596 27.03 -22.78 -22.27
CA ALA A 596 26.48 -21.72 -23.11
C ALA A 596 25.30 -21.00 -22.42
N ILE A 597 25.51 -20.52 -21.19
CA ILE A 597 24.52 -19.77 -20.40
C ILE A 597 24.43 -18.29 -20.82
N ASP A 598 23.29 -17.67 -20.52
CA ASP A 598 23.02 -16.25 -20.76
C ASP A 598 23.48 -15.35 -19.61
N GLY A 599 23.54 -15.90 -18.39
CA GLY A 599 24.03 -15.17 -17.23
C GLY A 599 24.21 -16.01 -15.99
N ILE A 600 24.74 -15.37 -14.95
CA ILE A 600 24.85 -15.91 -13.59
C ILE A 600 23.94 -15.09 -12.69
N ALA A 601 23.16 -15.78 -11.87
CA ALA A 601 22.28 -15.20 -10.86
C ALA A 601 22.76 -15.60 -9.46
N LEU A 602 23.22 -14.63 -8.69
CA LEU A 602 23.72 -14.84 -7.33
C LEU A 602 22.57 -14.80 -6.33
N ASP A 603 22.64 -15.66 -5.32
CA ASP A 603 21.80 -15.58 -4.13
C ASP A 603 22.67 -15.67 -2.89
N TYR A 604 22.16 -15.18 -1.76
CA TYR A 604 22.91 -15.00 -0.52
C TYR A 604 24.14 -14.10 -0.69
N ASP A 605 24.17 -13.23 -1.69
CA ASP A 605 25.11 -12.12 -1.93
C ASP A 605 24.91 -10.97 -0.91
N ARG A 606 24.87 -11.33 0.37
CA ARG A 606 24.69 -10.45 1.53
C ARG A 606 25.59 -10.89 2.67
N PRO A 607 26.13 -9.99 3.49
CA PRO A 607 27.16 -10.28 4.51
C PRO A 607 26.71 -11.11 5.73
N GLY A 608 25.62 -11.89 5.65
CA GLY A 608 25.11 -12.70 6.76
C GLY A 608 24.89 -11.87 8.04
N PRO A 609 25.02 -12.48 9.25
CA PRO A 609 25.05 -11.73 10.52
C PRO A 609 26.35 -10.89 10.67
N GLY A 610 27.40 -11.23 9.91
CA GLY A 610 28.73 -10.64 9.99
C GLY A 610 29.72 -11.54 10.76
N CYS A 611 30.98 -11.48 10.36
CA CYS A 611 32.01 -12.43 10.78
C CYS A 611 32.95 -11.88 11.86
N TYR A 612 33.18 -12.68 12.91
CA TYR A 612 34.07 -12.34 14.03
C TYR A 612 35.33 -13.22 14.07
N CYS A 613 35.77 -13.80 12.95
CA CYS A 613 37.03 -14.55 12.92
C CYS A 613 38.23 -13.61 13.13
N THR A 614 39.40 -14.16 13.48
CA THR A 614 40.62 -13.38 13.74
C THR A 614 40.97 -12.42 12.59
N ARG A 615 40.74 -12.83 11.34
CA ARG A 615 40.96 -11.99 10.15
C ARG A 615 40.05 -10.77 10.14
N CYS A 616 38.75 -10.97 10.37
CA CYS A 616 37.76 -9.91 10.40
C CYS A 616 37.99 -8.95 11.58
N GLN A 617 38.34 -9.47 12.77
CA GLN A 617 38.67 -8.63 13.92
C GLN A 617 39.87 -7.72 13.62
N LYS A 618 40.98 -8.29 13.12
CA LYS A 618 42.17 -7.51 12.76
C LYS A 618 41.91 -6.52 11.62
N GLY A 619 41.17 -6.92 10.60
CA GLY A 619 40.84 -6.05 9.46
C GLY A 619 39.95 -4.88 9.86
N PHE A 620 38.97 -5.14 10.74
CA PHE A 620 38.10 -4.10 11.29
C PHE A 620 38.88 -3.12 12.16
N GLU A 621 39.69 -3.63 13.09
CA GLU A 621 40.55 -2.82 13.96
C GLU A 621 41.52 -1.95 13.17
N ALA A 622 42.14 -2.50 12.13
CA ALA A 622 43.05 -1.77 11.27
C ALA A 622 42.36 -0.63 10.48
N LYS A 623 41.10 -0.83 10.06
CA LYS A 623 40.36 0.17 9.27
C LYS A 623 39.76 1.29 10.14
N TYR A 624 39.22 0.94 11.31
CA TYR A 624 38.43 1.88 12.14
C TYR A 624 39.09 2.26 13.47
N GLY A 625 40.25 1.68 13.81
CA GLY A 625 40.98 2.01 15.03
C GLY A 625 40.28 1.59 16.34
N LYS A 626 39.27 0.72 16.26
CA LYS A 626 38.49 0.24 17.41
C LYS A 626 38.22 -1.28 17.31
N PRO A 627 38.14 -2.00 18.45
CA PRO A 627 37.94 -3.44 18.45
C PRO A 627 36.56 -3.85 17.90
N LEU A 628 36.54 -4.95 17.14
CA LEU A 628 35.27 -5.55 16.69
C LEU A 628 34.54 -6.25 17.85
N LYS A 629 35.28 -6.71 18.86
CA LYS A 629 34.72 -7.37 20.04
C LYS A 629 33.85 -6.38 20.84
N GLY A 630 32.59 -6.77 21.08
CA GLY A 630 31.63 -5.95 21.82
C GLY A 630 30.99 -4.83 21.00
N ILE A 631 31.20 -4.79 19.68
CA ILE A 631 30.58 -3.79 18.82
C ILE A 631 29.06 -3.98 18.77
N GLY A 632 28.32 -2.86 18.81
CA GLY A 632 26.87 -2.88 18.68
C GLY A 632 26.43 -3.34 17.30
N ALA A 633 25.31 -4.07 17.21
CA ALA A 633 24.76 -4.55 15.94
C ALA A 633 24.41 -3.42 14.95
N TYR A 634 24.19 -2.20 15.46
CA TYR A 634 23.87 -0.98 14.73
C TYR A 634 25.02 0.02 14.64
N ASP A 635 26.24 -0.35 15.04
CA ASP A 635 27.39 0.55 14.91
C ASP A 635 27.64 0.87 13.42
N PRO A 636 27.75 2.16 13.04
CA PRO A 636 27.85 2.56 11.64
C PRO A 636 29.11 2.03 10.95
N ASP A 637 30.23 1.88 11.67
CA ASP A 637 31.47 1.35 11.10
C ASP A 637 31.34 -0.16 10.84
N TRP A 638 30.62 -0.88 11.71
CA TRP A 638 30.31 -2.30 11.51
C TRP A 638 29.40 -2.54 10.32
N LEU A 639 28.38 -1.71 10.16
CA LEU A 639 27.47 -1.78 9.03
C LEU A 639 28.21 -1.45 7.72
N ALA A 640 29.03 -0.39 7.72
CA ALA A 640 29.87 -0.03 6.59
C ALA A 640 30.89 -1.13 6.24
N TRP A 641 31.54 -1.74 7.23
CA TRP A 641 32.46 -2.87 7.02
C TRP A 641 31.80 -4.01 6.25
N LYS A 642 30.60 -4.43 6.69
CA LYS A 642 29.84 -5.52 6.06
C LYS A 642 29.42 -5.18 4.64
N ARG A 643 28.93 -3.94 4.42
CA ARG A 643 28.51 -3.46 3.10
C ARG A 643 29.68 -3.38 2.11
N ASP A 644 30.79 -2.79 2.54
CA ASP A 644 31.98 -2.65 1.70
C ASP A 644 32.55 -4.03 1.36
N ALA A 645 32.59 -4.93 2.35
CA ALA A 645 33.05 -6.31 2.17
C ALA A 645 32.33 -7.06 1.06
N ILE A 646 30.98 -7.03 1.06
CA ILE A 646 30.18 -7.70 0.04
C ILE A 646 30.26 -6.97 -1.31
N THR A 647 30.31 -5.64 -1.30
CA THR A 647 30.40 -4.83 -2.52
C THR A 647 31.70 -5.09 -3.26
N ASP A 648 32.83 -5.10 -2.55
CA ASP A 648 34.12 -5.44 -3.13
C ASP A 648 34.17 -6.88 -3.63
N TYR A 649 33.45 -7.79 -2.98
CA TYR A 649 33.35 -9.15 -3.44
C TYR A 649 32.57 -9.25 -4.76
N MET A 650 31.45 -8.53 -4.90
CA MET A 650 30.70 -8.47 -6.16
C MET A 650 31.54 -7.89 -7.30
N ARG A 651 32.34 -6.84 -7.02
CA ARG A 651 33.30 -6.27 -7.98
C ARG A 651 34.33 -7.31 -8.42
N GLN A 652 34.90 -8.08 -7.50
CA GLN A 652 35.86 -9.14 -7.81
C GLN A 652 35.26 -10.23 -8.69
N ILE A 653 34.03 -10.67 -8.38
CA ILE A 653 33.30 -11.66 -9.20
C ILE A 653 33.10 -11.10 -10.62
N SER A 654 32.56 -9.89 -10.74
CA SER A 654 32.31 -9.25 -12.04
C SER A 654 33.59 -9.13 -12.87
N ALA A 655 34.69 -8.64 -12.27
CA ALA A 655 35.98 -8.48 -12.92
C ALA A 655 36.60 -9.82 -13.36
N ALA A 656 36.36 -10.91 -12.62
CA ALA A 656 36.92 -12.22 -12.92
C ALA A 656 36.11 -13.00 -13.96
N VAL A 657 34.79 -12.88 -13.97
CA VAL A 657 33.90 -13.67 -14.82
C VAL A 657 33.69 -13.04 -16.19
N ARG A 658 33.54 -11.71 -16.29
CA ARG A 658 33.24 -11.04 -17.57
C ARG A 658 34.28 -11.31 -18.67
N PRO A 659 35.60 -11.35 -18.39
CA PRO A 659 36.59 -11.67 -19.42
C PRO A 659 36.51 -13.11 -19.94
N VAL A 660 35.97 -14.05 -19.14
CA VAL A 660 35.83 -15.46 -19.55
C VAL A 660 34.75 -15.63 -20.62
N ARG A 661 33.64 -14.89 -20.50
CA ARG A 661 32.56 -14.90 -21.48
C ARG A 661 32.00 -13.50 -21.70
N PRO A 662 32.53 -12.74 -22.68
CA PRO A 662 32.00 -11.42 -23.02
C PRO A 662 30.50 -11.47 -23.33
N GLY A 663 29.74 -10.54 -22.76
CA GLY A 663 28.28 -10.48 -22.93
C GLY A 663 27.46 -11.31 -21.93
N LEU A 664 28.10 -12.17 -21.13
CA LEU A 664 27.44 -12.86 -20.02
C LEU A 664 26.88 -11.85 -19.03
N LYS A 665 25.61 -12.01 -18.67
CA LYS A 665 24.94 -11.15 -17.70
C LYS A 665 25.21 -11.59 -16.27
N LEU A 666 25.42 -10.64 -15.37
CA LEU A 666 25.58 -10.91 -13.95
C LEU A 666 24.49 -10.18 -13.17
N GLY A 667 23.82 -10.86 -12.26
CA GLY A 667 22.85 -10.25 -11.36
C GLY A 667 22.63 -11.11 -10.14
N GLY A 668 21.69 -10.73 -9.29
CA GLY A 668 21.41 -11.49 -8.08
C GLY A 668 20.15 -11.09 -7.37
N TYR A 669 19.76 -11.90 -6.39
CA TYR A 669 18.62 -11.67 -5.53
C TYR A 669 18.95 -10.64 -4.45
N VAL A 670 18.12 -9.60 -4.36
CA VAL A 670 18.28 -8.53 -3.38
C VAL A 670 17.00 -8.32 -2.61
N TRP A 671 17.11 -7.95 -1.34
CA TRP A 671 15.94 -7.63 -0.53
C TRP A 671 15.34 -6.29 -0.97
N SER A 672 14.04 -6.26 -1.24
CA SER A 672 13.33 -5.10 -1.82
C SER A 672 13.10 -3.93 -0.84
N ARG A 673 13.60 -4.00 0.40
CA ARG A 673 13.47 -2.90 1.38
C ARG A 673 14.26 -1.69 0.89
N LEU A 674 13.63 -0.92 0.00
CA LEU A 674 14.00 0.45 -0.40
C LEU A 674 13.70 1.42 0.75
N VAL A 675 14.19 1.11 1.94
CA VAL A 675 14.24 2.06 3.07
C VAL A 675 15.55 2.83 2.92
N PRO A 676 15.59 4.16 3.07
CA PRO A 676 16.78 4.96 2.76
C PRO A 676 17.97 4.76 3.71
N ASP A 677 17.88 3.86 4.68
CA ASP A 677 19.05 3.45 5.45
C ASP A 677 19.93 2.54 4.60
N LYS A 678 21.11 3.05 4.27
CA LYS A 678 22.26 2.39 3.63
C LYS A 678 22.71 1.07 4.31
N ASP A 679 22.01 0.64 5.35
CA ASP A 679 22.39 -0.42 6.28
C ASP A 679 21.29 -1.47 6.54
N ARG A 680 20.08 -1.32 5.98
CA ARG A 680 18.96 -2.27 6.24
C ARG A 680 18.66 -3.29 5.15
N ALA A 681 19.28 -3.20 3.97
CA ALA A 681 19.24 -4.27 2.96
C ALA A 681 20.19 -5.45 3.33
N HIS A 682 20.32 -5.76 4.61
CA HIS A 682 21.29 -6.73 5.15
C HIS A 682 22.75 -6.46 4.72
N GLY A 683 23.09 -5.24 4.30
CA GLY A 683 24.40 -4.85 3.77
C GLY A 683 24.56 -4.92 2.23
N GLN A 684 23.49 -5.17 1.47
CA GLN A 684 23.53 -5.16 0.00
C GLN A 684 23.43 -3.72 -0.56
N ASP A 685 24.48 -3.22 -1.22
CA ASP A 685 24.47 -1.92 -1.91
C ASP A 685 24.22 -2.08 -3.41
N PHE A 686 23.10 -2.74 -3.73
CA PHE A 686 22.74 -3.04 -5.10
C PHE A 686 22.53 -1.79 -6.01
N PRO A 687 22.13 -0.60 -5.51
CA PRO A 687 22.13 0.60 -6.34
C PRO A 687 23.53 0.95 -6.86
N THR A 688 24.56 0.85 -6.02
CA THR A 688 25.95 1.03 -6.44
C THR A 688 26.36 -0.05 -7.44
N TRP A 689 26.01 -1.31 -7.19
CA TRP A 689 26.38 -2.42 -8.08
C TRP A 689 25.79 -2.27 -9.50
N LEU A 690 24.54 -1.81 -9.60
CA LEU A 690 23.90 -1.50 -10.89
C LEU A 690 24.54 -0.28 -11.56
N LYS A 691 24.80 0.79 -10.80
CA LYS A 691 25.42 2.02 -11.32
C LYS A 691 26.82 1.78 -11.88
N GLU A 692 27.60 0.93 -11.23
CA GLU A 692 28.97 0.57 -11.67
C GLU A 692 28.99 -0.45 -12.82
N GLY A 693 27.84 -1.04 -13.17
CA GLY A 693 27.79 -2.18 -14.09
C GLY A 693 28.41 -3.46 -13.50
N THR A 694 28.63 -3.50 -12.18
CA THR A 694 29.00 -4.73 -11.47
C THR A 694 27.92 -5.78 -11.70
N PHE A 695 26.64 -5.40 -11.50
CA PHE A 695 25.48 -6.17 -11.91
C PHE A 695 24.79 -5.51 -13.11
N ASP A 696 24.28 -6.34 -14.02
CA ASP A 696 23.42 -5.98 -15.15
C ASP A 696 21.95 -5.83 -14.72
N PHE A 697 21.51 -6.58 -13.71
CA PHE A 697 20.16 -6.55 -13.16
C PHE A 697 20.12 -7.09 -11.72
N VAL A 698 18.98 -6.92 -11.05
CA VAL A 698 18.69 -7.49 -9.72
C VAL A 698 17.29 -8.09 -9.69
N PHE A 699 17.11 -9.14 -8.89
CA PHE A 699 15.80 -9.68 -8.55
C PHE A 699 15.39 -9.17 -7.18
N MET A 700 14.48 -8.21 -7.13
CA MET A 700 14.00 -7.64 -5.87
C MET A 700 12.95 -8.56 -5.23
N GLY A 701 13.27 -9.14 -4.08
CA GLY A 701 12.34 -9.98 -3.34
C GLY A 701 11.40 -9.20 -2.43
N ASN A 702 10.10 -9.29 -2.68
CA ASN A 702 9.03 -8.80 -1.80
C ASN A 702 8.47 -9.96 -0.97
N TYR A 703 9.13 -10.28 0.15
CA TYR A 703 8.49 -11.06 1.21
C TYR A 703 7.88 -10.06 2.21
N PHE A 704 6.56 -10.10 2.33
CA PHE A 704 5.76 -9.17 3.15
C PHE A 704 6.04 -9.31 4.65
#